data_AF-A0A1H2P6V3-F1
#
_entry.id   AF-A0A1H2P6V3-F1
#
_cell.length_a   1.000
_cell.length_b   1.000
_cell.length_c   1.000
_cell.angle_alpha   90.00
_cell.angle_beta   90.00
_cell.angle_gamma   90.00
#
_symmetry.space_group_name_H-M   'P 1'
#
loop_
_entity.id
_entity.type
_entity.pdbx_description
1 polymer ?
#
loop_
_entity_poly.entity_id
_entity_poly.type
_entity_poly.pdbx_seq_one_letter_code
_entity_poly.pdbx_strand_id
1 'polypeptide(L)'
;MIRRSLPAVFALLFTTPLLAAPAGQQTLFNFVRPADVVQVATQDASLPQSNAEQTPEGEVLRRVTFNPVARPTLRLTPQTGAWDWSQSGVMSLRIQNAMNWALTLYVTVQSNDGKTLVSRVDLPAGPAQTLLVPLQPTSPLNLGMKAGPPMPMTVDGQRVLLASSAGELDRGQVVSVSLSMDQPKAAQSILLERFGVQDGEAVTHTVYGSLVDAYGQSTRAKWPEKISNDEQLKSAAAKEQQQLKTWLAEREKSSLDKFGGLNKGAEFKASGFFRTEKRDGRWYLVTPLGHPFYSLGVNTVAPDVNQTYVAGREWMFESLPKADDALASHFGEGDNRGGNGVDQGRGYNNGRWYDFYAANLQRLYGDPCAQATQAPAETTEPKPEQPCKATLDDKRWTGHTLNRLQAWGFNTLGNWSAPDLGDAERVPYTLPLSIVGDYASISTGTDWWGGMPDPFDPRFAMATERAVAIAARDHRDDPWLIGYYADNELAWAGPGDDPKARYALAYGTLKMTTDVPAKRAFLKQLRDKYRNQAGLSKAWGIDLPAWELMEDPGFVPPLPNPEHPEIEADFKYFQKVFADTYFKTISDSLKWHAPNHLLLGGRFAISTPEAVESCAQYCDVLSFNMYTLQPQDGYDFAKLRSLDKPVLITEFNFGSADRGPFWGGVTQLAKEEDRGPAYANFLKQALSEPSIVGVHWFQYLDQPVTGRLLDGENGHFGLVGITDLPFQGFVESVRKSNLATVEQLGKEAEKAAAAADKAAHDAEGGRKAEAGKGPGKGAGGHSGNGH
;
A
#
# COMPACT_ATOMS: atom_id res chain seq x y z
N MET A 1 95.40 -19.70 5.34
CA MET A 1 94.81 -18.35 5.24
C MET A 1 94.21 -18.18 3.84
N ILE A 2 92.91 -18.44 3.68
CA ILE A 2 92.17 -18.22 2.42
C ILE A 2 90.79 -17.69 2.82
N ARG A 3 90.38 -16.59 2.18
CA ARG A 3 89.29 -15.69 2.60
C ARG A 3 87.92 -16.11 2.03
N ARG A 4 86.95 -16.16 2.94
CA ARG A 4 85.49 -15.92 2.88
C ARG A 4 84.76 -16.12 1.54
N SER A 5 83.95 -17.17 1.53
CA SER A 5 82.90 -17.53 0.58
C SER A 5 81.51 -17.18 1.12
N LEU A 6 80.64 -16.62 0.26
CA LEU A 6 79.18 -16.70 0.34
C LEU A 6 78.55 -16.22 -0.98
N PRO A 7 77.86 -17.09 -1.72
CA PRO A 7 76.81 -16.69 -2.65
C PRO A 7 75.47 -17.40 -2.39
N ALA A 8 74.41 -16.78 -2.94
CA ALA A 8 73.09 -17.33 -3.29
C ALA A 8 72.06 -17.57 -2.17
N VAL A 9 71.07 -16.66 -2.07
CA VAL A 9 69.68 -17.00 -1.73
C VAL A 9 68.73 -16.27 -2.67
N PHE A 10 67.82 -17.06 -3.24
CA PHE A 10 66.74 -16.77 -4.17
C PHE A 10 65.80 -15.65 -3.71
N ALA A 11 65.40 -14.78 -4.65
CA ALA A 11 64.20 -13.95 -4.55
C ALA A 11 63.04 -14.69 -5.25
N LEU A 12 62.07 -15.14 -4.47
CA LEU A 12 60.80 -15.70 -4.95
C LEU A 12 59.75 -14.58 -5.02
N LEU A 13 59.26 -14.34 -6.24
CA LEU A 13 58.12 -13.49 -6.56
C LEU A 13 56.83 -14.10 -5.97
N PHE A 14 56.18 -13.40 -5.04
CA PHE A 14 54.79 -13.66 -4.71
C PHE A 14 53.90 -12.97 -5.77
N THR A 15 53.41 -13.76 -6.72
CA THR A 15 52.29 -13.37 -7.57
C THR A 15 51.00 -13.80 -6.88
N THR A 16 50.12 -12.86 -6.59
CA THR A 16 48.73 -13.14 -6.20
C THR A 16 48.00 -13.74 -7.39
N PRO A 17 47.19 -14.80 -7.25
CA PRO A 17 46.50 -15.41 -8.37
C PRO A 17 45.42 -14.47 -8.90
N LEU A 18 45.45 -14.20 -10.21
CA LEU A 18 44.28 -13.72 -10.95
C LEU A 18 43.19 -14.78 -10.80
N LEU A 19 42.07 -14.43 -10.17
CA LEU A 19 40.86 -15.23 -10.21
C LEU A 19 40.47 -15.42 -11.68
N ALA A 20 40.53 -16.67 -12.17
CA ALA A 20 40.04 -17.02 -13.48
C ALA A 20 38.54 -16.69 -13.58
N ALA A 21 38.10 -16.16 -14.72
CA ALA A 21 36.67 -15.93 -14.95
C ALA A 21 35.91 -17.26 -14.85
N PRO A 22 34.75 -17.31 -14.19
CA PRO A 22 33.88 -18.49 -14.17
C PRO A 22 33.60 -19.00 -15.58
N ALA A 23 33.47 -20.32 -15.73
CA ALA A 23 33.07 -20.94 -17.00
C ALA A 23 31.73 -20.35 -17.49
N GLY A 24 31.67 -19.92 -18.76
CA GLY A 24 30.47 -19.30 -19.34
C GLY A 24 30.40 -17.76 -19.29
N GLN A 25 31.42 -17.09 -18.73
CA GLN A 25 31.52 -15.62 -18.78
C GLN A 25 32.33 -15.15 -20.00
N GLN A 26 31.74 -14.31 -20.85
CA GLN A 26 32.40 -13.66 -21.96
C GLN A 26 32.69 -12.20 -21.60
N THR A 27 33.97 -11.84 -21.46
CA THR A 27 34.38 -10.43 -21.35
C THR A 27 34.41 -9.81 -22.74
N LEU A 28 33.64 -8.75 -22.95
CA LEU A 28 33.58 -8.00 -24.21
C LEU A 28 34.47 -6.77 -24.18
N PHE A 29 34.57 -6.08 -23.04
CA PHE A 29 35.39 -4.87 -22.93
C PHE A 29 35.95 -4.69 -21.52
N ASN A 30 37.14 -4.09 -21.45
CA ASN A 30 37.75 -3.67 -20.19
C ASN A 30 38.10 -2.19 -20.28
N PHE A 31 37.48 -1.34 -19.45
CA PHE A 31 37.67 0.11 -19.48
C PHE A 31 39.08 0.55 -19.05
N VAL A 32 39.78 -0.28 -18.25
CA VAL A 32 41.15 -0.03 -17.78
C VAL A 32 42.19 -0.51 -18.81
N ARG A 33 41.91 -1.64 -19.48
CA ARG A 33 42.74 -2.21 -20.55
C ARG A 33 41.87 -2.42 -21.80
N PRO A 34 41.56 -1.35 -22.56
CA PRO A 34 40.66 -1.42 -23.70
C PRO A 34 41.12 -2.46 -24.70
N ALA A 35 40.20 -3.34 -25.10
CA ALA A 35 40.37 -4.20 -26.26
C ALA A 35 39.61 -3.59 -27.44
N ASP A 36 40.12 -3.76 -28.65
CA ASP A 36 39.60 -3.10 -29.86
C ASP A 36 38.22 -3.62 -30.29
N VAL A 37 37.47 -4.39 -29.50
CA VAL A 37 36.22 -5.06 -29.93
C VAL A 37 34.93 -4.28 -29.59
N VAL A 38 35.01 -3.22 -28.79
CA VAL A 38 33.86 -2.36 -28.43
C VAL A 38 34.22 -0.90 -28.64
N GLN A 39 33.33 -0.16 -29.31
CA GLN A 39 33.42 1.30 -29.43
C GLN A 39 32.71 1.95 -28.23
N VAL A 40 33.34 2.98 -27.67
CA VAL A 40 32.81 3.72 -26.53
C VAL A 40 32.59 5.17 -26.95
N ALA A 41 31.34 5.62 -26.87
CA ALA A 41 30.96 7.00 -27.15
C ALA A 41 30.27 7.62 -25.94
N THR A 42 30.40 8.93 -25.80
CA THR A 42 29.76 9.72 -24.74
C THR A 42 28.98 10.86 -25.35
N GLN A 43 27.78 11.11 -24.83
CA GLN A 43 26.97 12.29 -25.12
C GLN A 43 26.68 12.99 -23.80
N ASP A 44 27.09 14.25 -23.66
CA ASP A 44 26.99 15.01 -22.42
C ASP A 44 27.52 14.28 -21.18
N ALA A 45 28.51 13.42 -21.41
CA ALA A 45 29.28 12.71 -20.40
C ALA A 45 30.77 12.78 -20.76
N SER A 46 31.64 12.58 -19.78
CA SER A 46 33.08 12.59 -19.98
C SER A 46 33.71 11.28 -19.50
N LEU A 47 34.57 10.71 -20.34
CA LEU A 47 35.44 9.57 -20.06
C LEU A 47 36.89 10.05 -20.22
N PRO A 48 37.51 10.64 -19.19
CA PRO A 48 38.86 11.18 -19.29
C PRO A 48 39.86 10.08 -19.71
N GLN A 49 40.74 10.40 -20.66
CA GLN A 49 41.59 9.42 -21.33
C GLN A 49 42.74 8.88 -20.46
N SER A 50 43.07 9.50 -19.32
CA SER A 50 44.41 9.35 -18.74
C SER A 50 44.57 8.52 -17.46
N ASN A 51 43.63 8.41 -16.51
CA ASN A 51 43.93 7.69 -15.25
C ASN A 51 42.83 6.71 -14.85
N ALA A 52 43.21 5.44 -14.73
CA ALA A 52 42.44 4.51 -13.93
C ALA A 52 42.60 4.87 -12.45
N GLU A 53 41.54 4.73 -11.68
CA GLU A 53 41.47 5.08 -10.27
C GLU A 53 41.54 3.81 -9.44
N GLN A 54 42.42 3.81 -8.45
CA GLN A 54 42.44 2.77 -7.45
C GLN A 54 41.40 3.09 -6.38
N THR A 55 40.48 2.17 -6.18
CA THR A 55 39.46 2.22 -5.13
C THR A 55 40.07 2.00 -3.76
N PRO A 56 39.37 2.36 -2.66
CA PRO A 56 39.81 2.03 -1.30
C PRO A 56 40.11 0.54 -1.10
N GLU A 57 39.39 -0.34 -1.81
CA GLU A 57 39.55 -1.80 -1.77
C GLU A 57 40.67 -2.32 -2.69
N GLY A 58 41.38 -1.43 -3.39
CA GLY A 58 42.52 -1.75 -4.24
C GLY A 58 42.18 -2.14 -5.67
N GLU A 59 40.89 -2.20 -6.04
CA GLU A 59 40.46 -2.40 -7.43
C GLU A 59 40.79 -1.19 -8.30
N VAL A 60 41.11 -1.42 -9.57
CA VAL A 60 41.41 -0.36 -10.52
C VAL A 60 40.23 -0.25 -11.49
N LEU A 61 39.56 0.91 -11.51
CA LEU A 61 38.40 1.17 -12.37
C LEU A 61 38.56 2.52 -13.09
N ARG A 62 37.68 2.82 -14.05
CA ARG A 62 37.73 4.05 -14.84
C ARG A 62 36.50 4.92 -14.65
N ARG A 63 36.71 6.20 -14.36
CA ARG A 63 35.62 7.15 -14.12
C ARG A 63 34.91 7.57 -15.39
N VAL A 64 33.59 7.61 -15.30
CA VAL A 64 32.68 8.28 -16.23
C VAL A 64 31.90 9.32 -15.44
N THR A 65 31.82 10.56 -15.95
CA THR A 65 31.05 11.63 -15.32
C THR A 65 29.93 12.10 -16.25
N PHE A 66 28.69 12.01 -15.77
CA PHE A 66 27.48 12.44 -16.45
C PHE A 66 27.16 13.89 -16.08
N ASN A 67 26.98 14.77 -17.07
CA ASN A 67 26.68 16.19 -16.85
C ASN A 67 25.20 16.40 -16.48
N PRO A 68 24.85 17.48 -15.76
CA PRO A 68 23.47 17.79 -15.35
C PRO A 68 22.62 18.33 -16.52
N VAL A 69 22.37 17.48 -17.51
CA VAL A 69 21.53 17.76 -18.68
C VAL A 69 20.40 16.74 -18.78
N ALA A 70 19.52 16.88 -19.79
CA ALA A 70 18.32 16.04 -19.90
C ALA A 70 18.60 14.53 -19.85
N ARG A 71 19.60 14.05 -20.60
CA ARG A 71 19.90 12.61 -20.68
C ARG A 71 21.37 12.32 -21.01
N PRO A 72 22.32 12.65 -20.12
CA PRO A 72 23.73 12.32 -20.34
C PRO A 72 23.90 10.81 -20.49
N THR A 73 24.69 10.38 -21.47
CA THR A 73 24.75 8.98 -21.90
C THR A 73 26.17 8.52 -22.21
N LEU A 74 26.52 7.32 -21.73
CA LEU A 74 27.64 6.52 -22.20
C LEU A 74 27.08 5.39 -23.06
N ARG A 75 27.56 5.24 -24.29
CA ARG A 75 27.11 4.22 -25.24
C ARG A 75 28.25 3.28 -25.62
N LEU A 76 27.97 1.99 -25.59
CA LEU A 76 28.82 0.90 -26.03
C LEU A 76 28.20 0.29 -27.28
N THR A 77 28.99 0.13 -28.35
CA THR A 77 28.57 -0.50 -29.61
C THR A 77 29.62 -1.53 -30.07
N PRO A 78 29.23 -2.58 -30.80
CA PRO A 78 30.20 -3.46 -31.44
C PRO A 78 31.01 -2.67 -32.47
N GLN A 79 32.26 -3.07 -32.72
CA GLN A 79 33.04 -2.47 -33.81
C GLN A 79 32.39 -2.66 -35.18
N THR A 80 31.81 -3.84 -35.40
CA THR A 80 31.15 -4.23 -36.65
C THR A 80 29.92 -5.07 -36.35
N GLY A 81 28.87 -4.89 -37.15
CA GLY A 81 27.66 -5.71 -37.08
C GLY A 81 26.90 -5.58 -35.75
N ALA A 82 26.56 -6.72 -35.16
CA ALA A 82 25.82 -6.85 -33.91
C ALA A 82 26.47 -7.94 -33.04
N TRP A 83 26.27 -7.88 -31.72
CA TRP A 83 26.60 -8.98 -30.84
C TRP A 83 25.49 -10.04 -30.86
N ASP A 84 25.89 -11.32 -30.91
CA ASP A 84 25.00 -12.45 -30.66
C ASP A 84 25.12 -12.90 -29.20
N TRP A 85 24.10 -12.58 -28.42
CA TRP A 85 23.94 -12.95 -27.01
C TRP A 85 22.81 -13.97 -26.80
N SER A 86 22.43 -14.71 -27.85
CA SER A 86 21.34 -15.70 -27.79
C SER A 86 21.55 -16.77 -26.71
N GLN A 87 22.80 -17.09 -26.40
CA GLN A 87 23.21 -18.06 -25.37
C GLN A 87 23.49 -17.44 -23.99
N SER A 88 23.26 -16.14 -23.80
CA SER A 88 23.51 -15.45 -22.53
C SER A 88 22.23 -15.07 -21.82
N GLY A 89 22.21 -15.23 -20.49
CA GLY A 89 21.08 -14.87 -19.64
C GLY A 89 21.15 -13.42 -19.14
N VAL A 90 22.36 -12.92 -18.87
CA VAL A 90 22.58 -11.59 -18.29
C VAL A 90 23.76 -10.87 -18.94
N MET A 91 23.66 -9.55 -19.02
CA MET A 91 24.80 -8.64 -19.21
C MET A 91 25.46 -8.40 -17.86
N SER A 92 26.80 -8.46 -17.80
CA SER A 92 27.58 -8.17 -16.59
C SER A 92 28.40 -6.89 -16.75
N LEU A 93 28.43 -6.08 -15.69
CA LEU A 93 29.24 -4.86 -15.62
C LEU A 93 29.83 -4.69 -14.22
N ARG A 94 31.16 -4.69 -14.09
CA ARG A 94 31.84 -4.28 -12.86
C ARG A 94 31.77 -2.77 -12.74
N ILE A 95 31.05 -2.29 -11.73
CA ILE A 95 30.68 -0.89 -11.53
C ILE A 95 30.83 -0.48 -10.06
N GLN A 96 31.18 0.79 -9.85
CA GLN A 96 31.11 1.43 -8.55
C GLN A 96 30.42 2.79 -8.66
N ASN A 97 29.61 3.13 -7.67
CA ASN A 97 29.12 4.49 -7.50
C ASN A 97 30.25 5.36 -6.94
N ALA A 98 30.62 6.42 -7.66
CA ALA A 98 31.68 7.33 -7.22
C ALA A 98 31.16 8.55 -6.43
N MET A 99 29.90 8.49 -6.00
CA MET A 99 29.23 9.48 -5.15
C MET A 99 29.02 8.90 -3.74
N ASN A 100 28.79 9.77 -2.76
CA ASN A 100 28.44 9.39 -1.39
C ASN A 100 26.90 9.27 -1.17
N TRP A 101 26.11 9.31 -2.25
CA TRP A 101 24.67 9.05 -2.26
C TRP A 101 24.31 8.07 -3.38
N ALA A 102 23.16 7.39 -3.28
CA ALA A 102 22.70 6.45 -4.30
C ALA A 102 22.34 7.14 -5.62
N LEU A 103 22.64 6.50 -6.75
CA LEU A 103 22.30 7.00 -8.09
C LEU A 103 21.20 6.16 -8.72
N THR A 104 20.33 6.78 -9.53
CA THR A 104 19.45 6.04 -10.44
C THR A 104 20.08 6.04 -11.83
N LEU A 105 20.47 4.85 -12.30
CA LEU A 105 21.10 4.61 -13.59
C LEU A 105 20.15 3.82 -14.48
N TYR A 106 19.96 4.25 -15.72
CA TYR A 106 19.24 3.49 -16.74
C TYR A 106 20.23 2.75 -17.62
N VAL A 107 20.09 1.43 -17.71
CA VAL A 107 20.78 0.59 -18.70
C VAL A 107 19.79 0.24 -19.80
N THR A 108 20.10 0.61 -21.04
CA THR A 108 19.27 0.27 -22.22
C THR A 108 20.08 -0.62 -23.15
N VAL A 109 19.57 -1.83 -23.40
CA VAL A 109 20.11 -2.76 -24.41
C VAL A 109 19.19 -2.70 -25.62
N GLN A 110 19.75 -2.49 -26.81
CA GLN A 110 18.97 -2.32 -28.05
C GLN A 110 19.40 -3.33 -29.11
N SER A 111 18.42 -3.97 -29.76
CA SER A 111 18.64 -4.83 -30.94
C SER A 111 18.50 -4.06 -32.24
N ASN A 112 19.00 -4.64 -33.35
CA ASN A 112 19.04 -4.00 -34.67
C ASN A 112 17.65 -3.65 -35.24
N ASP A 113 16.59 -4.30 -34.76
CA ASP A 113 15.20 -4.07 -35.10
C ASP A 113 14.58 -2.88 -34.34
N GLY A 114 15.37 -2.22 -33.49
CA GLY A 114 14.97 -1.05 -32.72
C GLY A 114 14.34 -1.39 -31.37
N LYS A 115 14.09 -2.67 -31.06
CA LYS A 115 13.55 -3.08 -29.76
C LYS A 115 14.55 -2.82 -28.64
N THR A 116 14.03 -2.50 -27.47
CA THR A 116 14.85 -2.16 -26.30
C THR A 116 14.41 -2.89 -25.06
N LEU A 117 15.40 -3.36 -24.30
CA LEU A 117 15.27 -3.77 -22.92
C LEU A 117 15.87 -2.69 -22.02
N VAL A 118 15.12 -2.24 -21.03
CA VAL A 118 15.49 -1.15 -20.13
C VAL A 118 15.50 -1.64 -18.69
N SER A 119 16.57 -1.35 -17.98
CA SER A 119 16.72 -1.58 -16.55
C SER A 119 16.92 -0.26 -15.83
N ARG A 120 16.06 0.04 -14.86
CA ARG A 120 16.30 1.09 -13.86
C ARG A 120 17.09 0.47 -12.71
N VAL A 121 18.28 0.98 -12.46
CA VAL A 121 19.22 0.47 -11.46
C VAL A 121 19.40 1.53 -10.38
N ASP A 122 18.96 1.22 -9.17
CA ASP A 122 19.33 2.01 -8.00
C ASP A 122 20.71 1.54 -7.50
N LEU A 123 21.74 2.31 -7.87
CA LEU A 123 23.14 2.01 -7.61
C LEU A 123 23.56 2.64 -6.27
N PRO A 124 23.69 1.87 -5.17
CA PRO A 124 24.06 2.43 -3.87
C PRO A 124 25.51 2.94 -3.86
N ALA A 125 25.80 3.88 -2.97
CA ALA A 125 27.17 4.23 -2.63
C ALA A 125 27.88 3.03 -1.98
N GLY A 126 29.18 2.88 -2.19
CA GLY A 126 29.95 1.79 -1.59
C GLY A 126 31.05 1.25 -2.51
N PRO A 127 31.59 0.06 -2.19
CA PRO A 127 32.64 -0.58 -2.96
C PRO A 127 32.16 -1.04 -4.34
N ALA A 128 33.09 -1.37 -5.22
CA ALA A 128 32.77 -1.92 -6.52
C ALA A 128 31.98 -3.23 -6.42
N GLN A 129 31.06 -3.42 -7.37
CA GLN A 129 30.13 -4.54 -7.44
C GLN A 129 29.87 -4.95 -8.89
N THR A 130 29.37 -6.16 -9.07
CA THR A 130 29.01 -6.68 -10.39
C THR A 130 27.52 -6.45 -10.60
N LEU A 131 27.18 -5.47 -11.44
CA LEU A 131 25.83 -5.28 -11.94
C LEU A 131 25.51 -6.37 -12.96
N LEU A 132 24.41 -7.08 -12.75
CA LEU A 132 23.86 -8.06 -13.66
C LEU A 132 22.52 -7.54 -14.18
N VAL A 133 22.41 -7.39 -15.49
CA VAL A 133 21.20 -6.96 -16.19
C VAL A 133 20.63 -8.15 -16.96
N PRO A 134 19.47 -8.69 -16.56
CA PRO A 134 18.78 -9.73 -17.32
C PRO A 134 18.56 -9.31 -18.77
N LEU A 135 18.85 -10.21 -19.71
CA LEU A 135 18.64 -10.00 -21.16
C LEU A 135 17.25 -10.44 -21.64
N GLN A 136 16.37 -10.73 -20.69
CA GLN A 136 14.95 -10.96 -20.88
C GLN A 136 14.17 -10.13 -19.87
N PRO A 137 12.92 -9.74 -20.16
CA PRO A 137 12.08 -9.02 -19.21
C PRO A 137 11.89 -9.84 -17.94
N THR A 138 12.22 -9.26 -16.80
CA THR A 138 12.05 -9.88 -15.48
C THR A 138 11.98 -8.82 -14.40
N SER A 139 11.17 -9.10 -13.41
CA SER A 139 10.92 -8.25 -12.25
C SER A 139 10.52 -9.13 -11.07
N PRO A 140 10.60 -8.63 -9.83
CA PRO A 140 10.01 -9.30 -8.68
C PRO A 140 8.55 -9.69 -8.90
N LEU A 141 7.78 -8.89 -9.65
CA LEU A 141 6.36 -9.17 -9.89
C LEU A 141 6.16 -10.39 -10.79
N ASN A 142 7.06 -10.61 -11.76
CA ASN A 142 7.09 -11.86 -12.53
C ASN A 142 7.34 -13.09 -11.62
N LEU A 143 7.98 -12.89 -10.46
CA LEU A 143 8.19 -13.88 -9.41
C LEU A 143 7.09 -13.88 -8.33
N GLY A 144 6.01 -13.13 -8.54
CA GLY A 144 4.85 -13.03 -7.65
C GLY A 144 5.02 -12.09 -6.46
N MET A 145 6.03 -11.22 -6.48
CA MET A 145 6.39 -10.33 -5.37
C MET A 145 6.40 -8.86 -5.79
N LYS A 146 5.91 -7.95 -4.94
CA LYS A 146 6.00 -6.50 -5.20
C LYS A 146 7.44 -6.00 -5.20
N ALA A 147 8.26 -6.49 -4.28
CA ALA A 147 9.69 -6.18 -4.19
C ALA A 147 10.54 -7.46 -4.07
N GLY A 148 11.75 -7.41 -4.65
CA GLY A 148 12.72 -8.50 -4.57
C GLY A 148 13.68 -8.33 -3.39
N PRO A 149 14.53 -9.35 -3.11
CA PRO A 149 15.50 -9.31 -2.03
C PRO A 149 16.38 -8.04 -2.04
N PRO A 150 16.83 -7.56 -0.87
CA PRO A 150 17.72 -6.41 -0.78
C PRO A 150 18.98 -6.61 -1.62
N MET A 151 19.33 -5.57 -2.38
CA MET A 151 20.50 -5.55 -3.23
C MET A 151 21.40 -4.37 -2.86
N PRO A 152 22.73 -4.49 -3.07
CA PRO A 152 23.47 -5.67 -3.53
C PRO A 152 23.59 -6.75 -2.45
N MET A 153 23.88 -7.99 -2.86
CA MET A 153 24.19 -9.09 -1.95
C MET A 153 25.49 -9.80 -2.33
N THR A 154 26.05 -10.56 -1.39
CA THR A 154 27.24 -11.37 -1.66
C THR A 154 26.84 -12.74 -2.23
N VAL A 155 27.31 -13.06 -3.43
CA VAL A 155 27.15 -14.35 -4.11
C VAL A 155 28.55 -14.89 -4.40
N ASP A 156 28.87 -16.08 -3.88
CA ASP A 156 30.19 -16.72 -4.03
C ASP A 156 31.39 -15.80 -3.71
N GLY A 157 31.25 -14.98 -2.65
CA GLY A 157 32.26 -14.02 -2.22
C GLY A 157 32.32 -12.73 -3.05
N GLN A 158 31.46 -12.56 -4.06
CA GLN A 158 31.38 -11.37 -4.89
C GLN A 158 30.14 -10.54 -4.57
N ARG A 159 30.29 -9.21 -4.51
CA ARG A 159 29.18 -8.27 -4.38
C ARG A 159 28.45 -8.16 -5.72
N VAL A 160 27.20 -8.62 -5.76
CA VAL A 160 26.33 -8.66 -6.94
C VAL A 160 25.14 -7.74 -6.76
N LEU A 161 24.82 -6.99 -7.82
CA LEU A 161 23.60 -6.19 -7.95
C LEU A 161 22.80 -6.74 -9.13
N LEU A 162 21.76 -7.53 -8.86
CA LEU A 162 20.86 -8.04 -9.91
C LEU A 162 19.75 -7.03 -10.19
N ALA A 163 19.69 -6.51 -11.41
CA ALA A 163 18.66 -5.56 -11.83
C ALA A 163 17.39 -6.27 -12.32
N SER A 164 16.31 -5.49 -12.46
CA SER A 164 15.13 -5.86 -13.24
C SER A 164 15.21 -5.29 -14.65
N SER A 165 14.48 -5.88 -15.59
CA SER A 165 14.47 -5.49 -17.00
C SER A 165 13.04 -5.49 -17.54
N ALA A 166 12.70 -4.50 -18.37
CA ALA A 166 11.41 -4.40 -19.04
C ALA A 166 11.58 -4.02 -20.53
N GLY A 167 10.65 -4.45 -21.38
CA GLY A 167 10.68 -4.21 -22.83
C GLY A 167 10.84 -5.49 -23.64
N GLU A 168 11.47 -5.40 -24.80
CA GLU A 168 11.72 -6.55 -25.69
C GLU A 168 13.14 -6.46 -26.28
N LEU A 169 13.75 -7.60 -26.57
CA LEU A 169 15.09 -7.65 -27.15
C LEU A 169 15.28 -8.90 -28.02
N ASP A 170 15.76 -8.70 -29.25
CA ASP A 170 16.38 -9.80 -30.00
C ASP A 170 17.85 -9.94 -29.56
N ARG A 171 18.11 -10.93 -28.70
CA ARG A 171 19.45 -11.21 -28.17
C ARG A 171 20.44 -11.63 -29.26
N GLY A 172 20.00 -12.12 -30.42
CA GLY A 172 20.91 -12.53 -31.50
C GLY A 172 21.48 -11.36 -32.29
N GLN A 173 20.96 -10.14 -32.10
CA GLN A 173 21.25 -8.98 -32.94
C GLN A 173 21.41 -7.70 -32.09
N VAL A 174 22.12 -7.76 -30.97
CA VAL A 174 22.31 -6.61 -30.08
C VAL A 174 23.29 -5.60 -30.69
N VAL A 175 22.86 -4.34 -30.83
CA VAL A 175 23.65 -3.29 -31.48
C VAL A 175 24.15 -2.21 -30.51
N SER A 176 23.55 -2.08 -29.32
CA SER A 176 24.11 -1.16 -28.32
C SER A 176 23.70 -1.47 -26.88
N VAL A 177 24.56 -1.03 -25.96
CA VAL A 177 24.25 -0.84 -24.54
C VAL A 177 24.48 0.62 -24.18
N SER A 178 23.50 1.27 -23.57
CA SER A 178 23.60 2.65 -23.11
C SER A 178 23.40 2.74 -21.60
N LEU A 179 24.31 3.44 -20.92
CA LEU A 179 24.17 3.86 -19.54
C LEU A 179 23.77 5.33 -19.55
N SER A 180 22.65 5.68 -18.92
CA SER A 180 22.15 7.06 -18.90
C SER A 180 21.51 7.42 -17.56
N MET A 181 21.40 8.72 -17.29
CA MET A 181 20.65 9.27 -16.17
C MET A 181 19.57 10.20 -16.69
N ASP A 182 18.43 10.27 -16.02
CA ASP A 182 17.35 11.18 -16.39
C ASP A 182 17.45 12.46 -15.55
N GLN A 183 17.69 13.59 -16.24
CA GLN A 183 17.78 14.93 -15.65
C GLN A 183 18.55 15.03 -14.31
N PRO A 184 19.80 14.54 -14.20
CA PRO A 184 20.55 14.67 -12.96
C PRO A 184 20.73 16.14 -12.58
N LYS A 185 20.43 16.49 -11.31
CA LYS A 185 20.52 17.87 -10.80
C LYS A 185 21.95 18.37 -10.57
N ALA A 186 22.92 17.47 -10.60
CA ALA A 186 24.33 17.74 -10.42
C ALA A 186 25.13 16.75 -11.28
N ALA A 187 26.40 17.06 -11.56
CA ALA A 187 27.29 16.10 -12.19
C ALA A 187 27.44 14.86 -11.29
N GLN A 188 27.33 13.66 -11.89
CA GLN A 188 27.35 12.39 -11.16
C GLN A 188 28.34 11.45 -11.84
N SER A 189 29.13 10.73 -11.03
CA SER A 189 30.18 9.85 -11.53
C SER A 189 29.96 8.39 -11.12
N ILE A 190 30.35 7.49 -12.02
CA ILE A 190 30.51 6.06 -11.75
C ILE A 190 31.92 5.63 -12.14
N LEU A 191 32.41 4.52 -11.58
CA LEU A 191 33.62 3.86 -12.03
C LEU A 191 33.26 2.53 -12.71
N LEU A 192 33.92 2.21 -13.82
CA LEU A 192 33.66 1.02 -14.64
C LEU A 192 34.95 0.21 -14.86
N GLU A 193 34.83 -1.11 -14.94
CA GLU A 193 35.97 -1.98 -15.26
C GLU A 193 35.65 -2.99 -16.37
N ARG A 194 35.04 -4.13 -16.05
CA ARG A 194 34.77 -5.21 -17.01
C ARG A 194 33.31 -5.20 -17.44
N PHE A 195 33.08 -5.21 -18.74
CA PHE A 195 31.79 -5.35 -19.40
C PHE A 195 31.75 -6.66 -20.18
N GLY A 196 30.65 -7.40 -20.08
CA GLY A 196 30.50 -8.69 -20.74
C GLY A 196 29.09 -9.27 -20.63
N VAL A 197 28.99 -10.56 -20.92
CA VAL A 197 27.77 -11.35 -20.78
C VAL A 197 28.10 -12.69 -20.14
N GLN A 198 27.11 -13.31 -19.51
CA GLN A 198 27.26 -14.62 -18.89
C GLN A 198 25.90 -15.33 -18.77
N ASP A 199 25.92 -16.59 -18.36
CA ASP A 199 24.73 -17.25 -17.86
C ASP A 199 24.22 -16.58 -16.57
N GLY A 200 22.90 -16.52 -16.42
CA GLY A 200 22.23 -15.82 -15.33
C GLY A 200 21.43 -16.72 -14.38
N GLU A 201 21.27 -18.00 -14.72
CA GLU A 201 20.36 -18.91 -14.01
C GLU A 201 20.86 -19.18 -12.59
N ALA A 202 22.13 -19.54 -12.44
CA ALA A 202 22.73 -19.84 -11.14
C ALA A 202 22.61 -18.65 -10.16
N VAL A 203 22.91 -17.44 -10.62
CA VAL A 203 22.81 -16.24 -9.78
C VAL A 203 21.35 -15.94 -9.42
N THR A 204 20.42 -16.10 -10.37
CA THR A 204 18.99 -15.93 -10.10
C THR A 204 18.53 -16.91 -9.02
N HIS A 205 18.94 -18.18 -9.12
CA HIS A 205 18.66 -19.20 -8.11
C HIS A 205 19.30 -18.89 -6.76
N THR A 206 20.52 -18.34 -6.70
CA THR A 206 21.11 -17.90 -5.42
C THR A 206 20.37 -16.71 -4.83
N VAL A 207 19.98 -15.74 -5.65
CA VAL A 207 19.31 -14.51 -5.20
C VAL A 207 17.90 -14.81 -4.70
N TYR A 208 17.14 -15.64 -5.42
CA TYR A 208 15.71 -15.87 -5.16
C TYR A 208 15.40 -17.26 -4.56
N GLY A 209 16.39 -18.16 -4.44
CA GLY A 209 16.17 -19.50 -3.90
C GLY A 209 16.26 -19.53 -2.39
N SER A 210 15.45 -20.36 -1.73
CA SER A 210 15.43 -20.46 -0.27
C SER A 210 15.26 -19.10 0.42
N LEU A 211 14.35 -18.26 -0.07
CA LEU A 211 13.99 -16.96 0.51
C LEU A 211 13.23 -17.09 1.82
N VAL A 212 12.47 -18.17 1.98
CA VAL A 212 11.52 -18.34 3.07
C VAL A 212 11.89 -19.57 3.90
N ASP A 213 12.06 -19.37 5.21
CA ASP A 213 12.30 -20.44 6.17
C ASP A 213 11.01 -21.18 6.55
N ALA A 214 11.10 -22.22 7.40
CA ALA A 214 9.96 -23.03 7.82
C ALA A 214 8.86 -22.24 8.58
N TYR A 215 9.16 -21.04 9.09
CA TYR A 215 8.24 -20.15 9.79
C TYR A 215 7.63 -19.08 8.88
N GLY A 216 7.98 -19.06 7.58
CA GLY A 216 7.52 -18.03 6.66
C GLY A 216 8.38 -16.76 6.67
N GLN A 217 9.49 -16.75 7.42
CA GLN A 217 10.33 -15.57 7.56
C GLN A 217 11.42 -15.53 6.48
N SER A 218 11.87 -14.32 6.15
CA SER A 218 12.93 -14.12 5.17
C SER A 218 14.27 -14.65 5.67
N THR A 219 14.98 -15.42 4.85
CA THR A 219 16.34 -15.93 5.14
C THR A 219 17.43 -14.90 4.82
N ARG A 220 17.06 -13.78 4.18
CA ARG A 220 18.01 -12.76 3.68
C ARG A 220 18.51 -11.80 4.75
N ALA A 221 17.83 -11.73 5.89
CA ALA A 221 18.20 -10.85 6.99
C ALA A 221 18.08 -11.54 8.35
N LYS A 222 18.69 -10.91 9.35
CA LYS A 222 18.50 -11.18 10.77
C LYS A 222 17.99 -9.90 11.43
N TRP A 223 17.01 -10.02 12.29
CA TRP A 223 16.43 -8.93 13.07
C TRP A 223 16.07 -9.42 14.47
N PRO A 224 15.83 -8.53 15.45
CA PRO A 224 15.65 -8.91 16.86
C PRO A 224 14.52 -9.90 17.12
N GLU A 225 13.39 -9.77 16.40
CA GLU A 225 12.19 -10.58 16.58
C GLU A 225 12.22 -11.91 15.82
N LYS A 226 13.26 -12.17 15.01
CA LYS A 226 13.33 -13.37 14.18
C LYS A 226 13.40 -14.64 15.03
N ILE A 227 12.53 -15.59 14.73
CA ILE A 227 12.45 -16.89 15.40
C ILE A 227 13.29 -17.92 14.67
N SER A 228 13.97 -18.79 15.42
CA SER A 228 14.76 -19.91 14.86
C SER A 228 14.25 -21.29 15.26
N ASN A 229 13.38 -21.39 16.27
CA ASN A 229 12.77 -22.64 16.74
C ASN A 229 11.48 -22.39 17.54
N ASP A 230 10.75 -23.47 17.81
CA ASP A 230 9.46 -23.44 18.52
C ASP A 230 9.59 -23.00 19.98
N GLU A 231 10.70 -23.30 20.66
CA GLU A 231 10.95 -22.84 22.03
C GLU A 231 11.05 -21.32 22.11
N GLN A 232 11.74 -20.70 21.15
CA GLN A 232 11.82 -19.24 21.04
C GLN A 232 10.44 -18.63 20.74
N LEU A 233 9.69 -19.23 19.81
CA LEU A 233 8.34 -18.79 19.46
C LEU A 233 7.42 -18.78 20.68
N LYS A 234 7.36 -19.91 21.40
CA LYS A 234 6.53 -20.08 22.61
C LYS A 234 6.99 -19.16 23.75
N SER A 235 8.30 -18.98 23.93
CA SER A 235 8.84 -18.06 24.95
C SER A 235 8.46 -16.61 24.66
N ALA A 236 8.53 -16.17 23.40
CA ALA A 236 8.15 -14.82 22.99
C ALA A 236 6.64 -14.59 23.21
N ALA A 237 5.79 -15.54 22.79
CA ALA A 237 4.35 -15.46 23.02
C ALA A 237 3.98 -15.43 24.51
N ALA A 238 4.67 -16.20 25.36
CA ALA A 238 4.44 -16.17 26.81
C ALA A 238 4.79 -14.81 27.44
N LYS A 239 5.85 -14.14 26.97
CA LYS A 239 6.20 -12.78 27.41
C LYS A 239 5.14 -11.77 27.01
N GLU A 240 4.65 -11.85 25.77
CA GLU A 240 3.56 -11.00 25.30
C GLU A 240 2.30 -11.19 26.18
N GLN A 241 1.88 -12.43 26.43
CA GLN A 241 0.70 -12.71 27.26
C GLN A 241 0.79 -12.06 28.65
N GLN A 242 1.98 -12.05 29.27
CA GLN A 242 2.18 -11.39 30.56
C GLN A 242 2.07 -9.87 30.46
N GLN A 243 2.57 -9.28 29.37
CA GLN A 243 2.44 -7.85 29.13
C GLN A 243 0.98 -7.45 28.88
N LEU A 244 0.26 -8.21 28.05
CA LEU A 244 -1.16 -7.96 27.76
C LEU A 244 -2.00 -7.94 29.04
N LYS A 245 -1.77 -8.86 29.98
CA LYS A 245 -2.44 -8.83 31.30
C LYS A 245 -2.24 -7.49 32.03
N THR A 246 -1.03 -6.94 31.97
CA THR A 246 -0.71 -5.67 32.62
C THR A 246 -1.43 -4.50 31.94
N TRP A 247 -1.36 -4.43 30.61
CA TRP A 247 -2.00 -3.35 29.86
C TRP A 247 -3.52 -3.40 29.86
N LEU A 248 -4.13 -4.60 29.91
CA LEU A 248 -5.57 -4.75 30.08
C LEU A 248 -6.03 -4.28 31.47
N ALA A 249 -5.31 -4.64 32.53
CA ALA A 249 -5.60 -4.15 33.88
C ALA A 249 -5.44 -2.61 34.01
N GLU A 250 -4.57 -1.99 33.22
CA GLU A 250 -4.50 -0.53 33.09
C GLU A 250 -5.71 0.02 32.33
N ARG A 251 -6.11 -0.62 31.22
CA ARG A 251 -7.26 -0.20 30.41
C ARG A 251 -8.58 -0.27 31.18
N GLU A 252 -8.76 -1.24 32.07
CA GLU A 252 -9.94 -1.35 32.93
C GLU A 252 -10.14 -0.13 33.85
N LYS A 253 -9.08 0.63 34.11
CA LYS A 253 -9.13 1.87 34.90
C LYS A 253 -9.46 3.10 34.06
N SER A 254 -9.49 2.97 32.73
CA SER A 254 -9.82 4.07 31.82
C SER A 254 -11.30 4.44 31.92
N SER A 255 -11.59 5.73 31.82
CA SER A 255 -12.96 6.25 31.85
C SER A 255 -13.62 6.15 30.46
N LEU A 256 -13.83 4.92 30.00
CA LEU A 256 -14.47 4.60 28.73
C LEU A 256 -15.80 3.89 28.95
N ASP A 257 -16.76 4.11 28.05
CA ASP A 257 -17.99 3.32 28.00
C ASP A 257 -17.73 1.94 27.37
N LYS A 258 -18.76 1.09 27.34
CA LYS A 258 -18.65 -0.28 26.80
C LYS A 258 -18.25 -0.34 25.31
N PHE A 259 -18.55 0.71 24.55
CA PHE A 259 -18.19 0.86 23.14
C PHE A 259 -16.84 1.56 22.94
N GLY A 260 -16.15 1.94 24.01
CA GLY A 260 -14.87 2.66 23.93
C GLY A 260 -15.00 4.17 23.73
N GLY A 261 -16.20 4.74 23.92
CA GLY A 261 -16.43 6.19 24.00
C GLY A 261 -15.94 6.79 25.31
N LEU A 262 -15.63 8.08 25.32
CA LEU A 262 -15.16 8.79 26.50
C LEU A 262 -16.31 9.12 27.46
N ASN A 263 -16.26 8.64 28.70
CA ASN A 263 -17.20 9.10 29.75
C ASN A 263 -16.87 10.52 30.26
N LYS A 264 -15.90 11.21 29.63
CA LYS A 264 -15.46 12.56 29.97
C LYS A 264 -15.99 13.57 28.96
N GLY A 265 -16.39 14.74 29.45
CA GLY A 265 -16.97 15.82 28.65
C GLY A 265 -18.50 15.82 28.65
N ALA A 266 -19.10 16.76 27.93
CA ALA A 266 -20.55 16.88 27.85
C ALA A 266 -21.14 15.72 27.03
N GLU A 267 -22.13 15.04 27.61
CA GLU A 267 -22.85 13.96 26.95
C GLU A 267 -23.58 14.47 25.69
N PHE A 268 -23.74 13.55 24.75
CA PHE A 268 -24.59 13.67 23.58
C PHE A 268 -25.87 12.87 23.81
N LYS A 269 -26.90 13.10 22.99
CA LYS A 269 -28.09 12.24 23.03
C LYS A 269 -27.72 10.79 22.71
N ALA A 270 -27.96 9.88 23.66
CA ALA A 270 -27.88 8.43 23.45
C ALA A 270 -28.97 7.98 22.48
N SER A 271 -28.58 7.39 21.36
CA SER A 271 -29.51 6.97 20.30
C SER A 271 -29.74 5.45 20.25
N GLY A 272 -28.89 4.68 20.94
CA GLY A 272 -28.81 3.23 20.76
C GLY A 272 -27.89 2.80 19.62
N PHE A 273 -27.42 3.73 18.78
CA PHE A 273 -26.53 3.45 17.64
C PHE A 273 -25.40 4.49 17.54
N PHE A 274 -24.35 4.14 16.79
CA PHE A 274 -23.33 5.09 16.41
C PHE A 274 -23.92 6.17 15.51
N ARG A 275 -23.49 7.42 15.73
CA ARG A 275 -23.90 8.56 14.92
C ARG A 275 -22.82 9.62 14.86
N THR A 276 -23.02 10.65 14.05
CA THR A 276 -22.13 11.81 13.98
C THR A 276 -22.80 13.02 14.62
N GLU A 277 -22.01 13.91 15.25
CA GLU A 277 -22.47 15.22 15.70
C GLU A 277 -21.33 16.22 15.67
N LYS A 278 -21.63 17.45 15.26
CA LYS A 278 -20.69 18.57 15.37
C LYS A 278 -21.00 19.39 16.61
N ARG A 279 -19.98 19.65 17.42
CA ARG A 279 -20.07 20.50 18.62
C ARG A 279 -18.83 21.38 18.69
N ASP A 280 -19.04 22.68 18.90
CA ASP A 280 -17.97 23.69 19.05
C ASP A 280 -16.92 23.66 17.93
N GLY A 281 -17.37 23.46 16.69
CA GLY A 281 -16.51 23.44 15.51
C GLY A 281 -15.81 22.10 15.24
N ARG A 282 -15.89 21.12 16.15
CA ARG A 282 -15.34 19.76 15.97
C ARG A 282 -16.44 18.75 15.66
N TRP A 283 -16.15 17.85 14.74
CA TRP A 283 -16.95 16.66 14.49
C TRP A 283 -16.57 15.52 15.45
N TYR A 284 -17.58 14.78 15.87
CA TYR A 284 -17.44 13.59 16.71
C TYR A 284 -18.19 12.42 16.07
N LEU A 285 -17.64 11.21 16.20
CA LEU A 285 -18.50 10.04 16.32
C LEU A 285 -19.05 10.00 17.74
N VAL A 286 -20.28 9.52 17.89
CA VAL A 286 -20.98 9.41 19.16
C VAL A 286 -21.39 7.96 19.34
N THR A 287 -21.02 7.37 20.47
CA THR A 287 -21.39 5.99 20.78
C THR A 287 -22.90 5.84 20.97
N PRO A 288 -23.44 4.60 20.93
CA PRO A 288 -24.83 4.32 21.28
C PRO A 288 -25.29 4.92 22.62
N LEU A 289 -24.37 5.07 23.58
CA LEU A 289 -24.63 5.63 24.91
C LEU A 289 -24.50 7.15 24.97
N GLY A 290 -24.19 7.83 23.86
CA GLY A 290 -24.10 9.29 23.81
C GLY A 290 -22.74 9.85 24.21
N HIS A 291 -21.66 9.06 24.12
CA HIS A 291 -20.33 9.54 24.48
C HIS A 291 -19.49 9.91 23.25
N PRO A 292 -18.62 10.94 23.33
CA PRO A 292 -17.65 11.24 22.29
C PRO A 292 -16.78 10.02 21.98
N PHE A 293 -16.61 9.73 20.69
CA PHE A 293 -15.83 8.61 20.18
C PHE A 293 -14.88 9.10 19.08
N TYR A 294 -13.64 8.62 19.13
CA TYR A 294 -12.66 8.79 18.06
C TYR A 294 -12.17 7.40 17.68
N SER A 295 -12.40 7.04 16.42
CA SER A 295 -12.22 5.67 15.96
C SER A 295 -10.74 5.41 15.68
N LEU A 296 -10.09 4.64 16.55
CA LEU A 296 -8.74 4.14 16.39
C LEU A 296 -8.84 2.68 15.95
N GLY A 297 -8.72 2.46 14.64
CA GLY A 297 -9.00 1.17 14.01
C GLY A 297 -7.77 0.45 13.46
N VAL A 298 -7.94 -0.85 13.21
CA VAL A 298 -6.99 -1.69 12.47
C VAL A 298 -7.76 -2.47 11.39
N ASN A 299 -7.34 -2.38 10.14
CA ASN A 299 -7.93 -3.16 9.04
C ASN A 299 -7.31 -4.56 8.92
N THR A 300 -8.02 -5.43 8.21
CA THR A 300 -7.63 -6.82 7.89
C THR A 300 -7.19 -7.63 9.11
N VAL A 301 -7.90 -7.45 10.23
CA VAL A 301 -7.70 -8.29 11.41
C VAL A 301 -8.32 -9.65 11.13
N ALA A 302 -7.58 -10.50 10.43
CA ALA A 302 -8.03 -11.83 10.00
C ALA A 302 -6.85 -12.81 9.97
N PRO A 303 -7.09 -14.10 10.25
CA PRO A 303 -6.01 -15.09 10.32
C PRO A 303 -5.63 -15.68 8.95
N ASP A 304 -6.36 -15.39 7.89
CA ASP A 304 -6.26 -16.06 6.57
C ASP A 304 -5.74 -15.15 5.44
N VAL A 305 -5.19 -13.98 5.77
CA VAL A 305 -4.73 -12.98 4.78
C VAL A 305 -3.26 -13.12 4.34
N ASN A 306 -2.56 -14.14 4.85
CA ASN A 306 -1.11 -14.31 4.69
C ASN A 306 -0.68 -15.53 3.85
N GLN A 307 -1.61 -16.06 3.08
CA GLN A 307 -1.36 -17.13 2.13
C GLN A 307 -0.48 -16.65 0.96
N THR A 308 0.41 -17.52 0.50
CA THR A 308 1.30 -17.27 -0.65
C THR A 308 1.33 -18.46 -1.59
N TYR A 309 1.28 -18.20 -2.90
CA TYR A 309 1.42 -19.25 -3.91
C TYR A 309 2.77 -19.95 -3.78
N VAL A 310 2.83 -21.27 -3.95
CA VAL A 310 4.09 -22.04 -3.92
C VAL A 310 4.32 -22.77 -5.25
N ALA A 311 3.25 -23.08 -5.99
CA ALA A 311 3.32 -23.85 -7.23
C ALA A 311 4.24 -23.17 -8.25
N GLY A 312 5.25 -23.91 -8.74
CA GLY A 312 6.22 -23.44 -9.74
C GLY A 312 7.31 -22.51 -9.17
N ARG A 313 7.30 -22.25 -7.86
CA ARG A 313 8.33 -21.49 -7.14
C ARG A 313 8.74 -22.14 -5.83
N GLU A 314 8.58 -23.46 -5.71
CA GLU A 314 8.96 -24.25 -4.53
C GLU A 314 10.44 -24.05 -4.14
N TRP A 315 11.31 -23.80 -5.12
CA TRP A 315 12.73 -23.51 -4.91
C TRP A 315 13.00 -22.22 -4.13
N MET A 316 12.01 -21.33 -3.98
CA MET A 316 12.11 -20.13 -3.13
C MET A 316 11.92 -20.43 -1.64
N PHE A 317 11.59 -21.67 -1.26
CA PHE A 317 11.32 -22.05 0.13
C PHE A 317 12.39 -23.05 0.59
N GLU A 318 13.02 -22.81 1.74
CA GLU A 318 14.03 -23.72 2.31
C GLU A 318 13.45 -25.11 2.56
N SER A 319 12.21 -25.14 3.03
CA SER A 319 11.41 -26.34 3.16
C SER A 319 9.93 -26.00 3.13
N LEU A 320 9.14 -26.92 2.60
CA LEU A 320 7.68 -26.93 2.68
C LEU A 320 7.27 -28.25 3.35
N PRO A 321 6.16 -28.29 4.12
CA PRO A 321 5.73 -29.53 4.78
C PRO A 321 5.51 -30.66 3.78
N LYS A 322 5.91 -31.88 4.16
CA LYS A 322 5.63 -33.10 3.41
C LYS A 322 4.17 -33.51 3.63
N ALA A 323 3.61 -34.34 2.75
CA ALA A 323 2.20 -34.72 2.80
C ALA A 323 1.76 -35.40 4.12
N ASP A 324 2.69 -36.03 4.83
CA ASP A 324 2.50 -36.69 6.12
C ASP A 324 2.83 -35.81 7.34
N ASP A 325 3.29 -34.58 7.12
CA ASP A 325 3.56 -33.61 8.19
C ASP A 325 2.24 -33.03 8.73
N ALA A 326 2.16 -32.83 10.06
CA ALA A 326 1.00 -32.22 10.71
C ALA A 326 0.72 -30.79 10.23
N LEU A 327 1.71 -30.09 9.68
CA LEU A 327 1.56 -28.75 9.11
C LEU A 327 1.09 -28.77 7.63
N ALA A 328 1.02 -29.93 6.99
CA ALA A 328 0.55 -30.03 5.60
C ALA A 328 -0.93 -29.69 5.42
N SER A 329 -1.70 -29.62 6.50
CA SER A 329 -3.10 -29.18 6.49
C SER A 329 -3.29 -27.70 6.10
N HIS A 330 -2.21 -26.91 6.07
CA HIS A 330 -2.21 -25.48 5.71
C HIS A 330 -1.91 -25.19 4.23
N PHE A 331 -1.87 -26.24 3.39
CA PHE A 331 -1.92 -26.05 1.94
C PHE A 331 -3.35 -25.82 1.47
N GLY A 332 -3.49 -25.05 0.39
CA GLY A 332 -4.72 -25.00 -0.40
C GLY A 332 -4.43 -24.67 -1.85
N GLU A 333 -5.49 -24.42 -2.62
CA GLU A 333 -5.40 -24.04 -4.03
C GLU A 333 -6.27 -22.81 -4.31
N GLY A 334 -5.90 -22.01 -5.30
CA GLY A 334 -6.61 -20.79 -5.65
C GLY A 334 -6.28 -20.30 -7.07
N ASP A 335 -7.06 -19.33 -7.53
CA ASP A 335 -6.81 -18.62 -8.79
C ASP A 335 -7.21 -17.14 -8.62
N ASN A 336 -6.22 -16.26 -8.69
CA ASN A 336 -6.38 -14.81 -8.59
C ASN A 336 -6.16 -14.11 -9.94
N ARG A 337 -6.30 -14.82 -11.06
CA ARG A 337 -6.26 -14.20 -12.39
C ARG A 337 -7.61 -13.54 -12.68
N GLY A 338 -7.74 -12.26 -12.36
CA GLY A 338 -8.93 -11.44 -12.61
C GLY A 338 -8.87 -10.63 -13.91
N GLY A 339 -7.68 -10.42 -14.46
CA GLY A 339 -7.47 -9.58 -15.65
C GLY A 339 -7.45 -8.08 -15.36
N ASN A 340 -7.47 -7.71 -14.07
CA ASN A 340 -7.43 -6.32 -13.61
C ASN A 340 -5.99 -5.76 -13.64
N GLY A 341 -5.83 -4.45 -13.44
CA GLY A 341 -4.51 -3.82 -13.42
C GLY A 341 -3.54 -4.45 -12.42
N VAL A 342 -4.06 -4.90 -11.28
CA VAL A 342 -3.29 -5.59 -10.22
C VAL A 342 -2.65 -6.92 -10.66
N ASP A 343 -3.17 -7.56 -11.71
CA ASP A 343 -2.66 -8.83 -12.22
C ASP A 343 -1.57 -8.66 -13.29
N GLN A 344 -1.48 -7.47 -13.88
CA GLN A 344 -0.63 -7.24 -15.04
C GLN A 344 0.85 -7.40 -14.69
N GLY A 345 1.52 -8.32 -15.39
CA GLY A 345 2.93 -8.64 -15.18
C GLY A 345 3.20 -9.60 -14.01
N ARG A 346 2.18 -10.06 -13.29
CA ARG A 346 2.34 -10.99 -12.18
C ARG A 346 2.38 -12.44 -12.65
N GLY A 347 3.48 -13.14 -12.37
CA GLY A 347 3.73 -14.49 -12.90
C GLY A 347 3.19 -15.65 -12.06
N TYR A 348 3.00 -15.44 -10.76
CA TYR A 348 2.53 -16.48 -9.83
C TYR A 348 1.28 -16.00 -9.08
N ASN A 349 0.10 -16.29 -9.64
CA ASN A 349 -1.20 -15.83 -9.15
C ASN A 349 -2.29 -16.92 -9.20
N ASN A 350 -1.90 -18.19 -9.37
CA ASN A 350 -2.82 -19.33 -9.30
C ASN A 350 -2.06 -20.62 -8.93
N GLY A 351 -2.81 -21.65 -8.51
CA GLY A 351 -2.30 -22.96 -8.15
C GLY A 351 -2.23 -23.19 -6.65
N ARG A 352 -1.34 -24.09 -6.22
CA ARG A 352 -1.16 -24.42 -4.80
C ARG A 352 -0.53 -23.26 -4.04
N TRP A 353 -1.10 -22.93 -2.88
CA TRP A 353 -0.60 -21.95 -1.92
C TRP A 353 -0.39 -22.58 -0.54
N TYR A 354 0.37 -21.91 0.33
CA TYR A 354 0.60 -22.33 1.71
C TYR A 354 0.39 -21.15 2.68
N ASP A 355 -0.19 -21.44 3.85
CA ASP A 355 -0.42 -20.48 4.93
C ASP A 355 0.58 -20.65 6.08
N PHE A 356 1.64 -19.84 6.07
CA PHE A 356 2.65 -19.86 7.13
C PHE A 356 2.12 -19.31 8.46
N TYR A 357 1.18 -18.37 8.42
CA TYR A 357 0.63 -17.77 9.64
C TYR A 357 -0.23 -18.79 10.39
N ALA A 358 -1.14 -19.47 9.69
CA ALA A 358 -1.93 -20.56 10.27
C ALA A 358 -1.04 -21.69 10.80
N ALA A 359 0.03 -22.05 10.08
CA ALA A 359 1.01 -23.02 10.56
C ALA A 359 1.72 -22.56 11.85
N ASN A 360 2.04 -21.27 11.98
CA ASN A 360 2.64 -20.71 13.19
C ASN A 360 1.65 -20.66 14.37
N LEU A 361 0.37 -20.40 14.11
CA LEU A 361 -0.68 -20.52 15.11
C LEU A 361 -0.81 -21.96 15.64
N GLN A 362 -0.70 -22.96 14.75
CA GLN A 362 -0.63 -24.36 15.19
C GLN A 362 0.63 -24.65 16.02
N ARG A 363 1.80 -24.10 15.68
CA ARG A 363 3.02 -24.27 16.50
C ARG A 363 2.87 -23.68 17.91
N LEU A 364 2.17 -22.55 18.02
CA LEU A 364 1.94 -21.85 19.28
C LEU A 364 0.88 -22.53 20.15
N TYR A 365 -0.22 -22.96 19.53
CA TYR A 365 -1.46 -23.29 20.24
C TYR A 365 -2.05 -24.65 19.90
N GLY A 366 -1.50 -25.36 18.91
CA GLY A 366 -1.95 -26.69 18.53
C GLY A 366 -1.69 -27.70 19.65
N ASP A 367 -2.65 -28.60 19.85
CA ASP A 367 -2.44 -29.76 20.70
C ASP A 367 -1.37 -30.67 20.08
N PRO A 368 -0.49 -31.31 20.88
CA PRO A 368 0.43 -32.31 20.37
C PRO A 368 -0.37 -33.42 19.72
N CYS A 369 -0.25 -33.58 18.39
CA CYS A 369 -0.74 -34.78 17.74
C CYS A 369 -0.04 -35.98 18.39
N ALA A 370 -0.79 -36.99 18.83
CA ALA A 370 -0.19 -38.24 19.26
C ALA A 370 0.66 -38.75 18.09
N GLN A 371 1.98 -38.83 18.28
CA GLN A 371 2.84 -39.48 17.30
C GLN A 371 2.31 -40.90 17.13
N ALA A 372 2.17 -41.37 15.89
CA ALA A 372 1.87 -42.77 15.61
C ALA A 372 2.98 -43.61 16.24
N THR A 373 2.75 -44.08 17.47
CA THR A 373 3.62 -45.05 18.12
C THR A 373 3.55 -46.31 17.28
N GLN A 374 4.68 -46.72 16.71
CA GLN A 374 4.81 -48.02 16.08
C GLN A 374 4.48 -49.09 17.13
N ALA A 375 3.24 -49.58 17.12
CA ALA A 375 2.85 -50.71 17.93
C ALA A 375 3.59 -51.95 17.41
N PRO A 376 4.13 -52.82 18.30
CA PRO A 376 4.66 -54.11 17.87
C PRO A 376 3.56 -54.93 17.19
N ALA A 377 3.93 -55.63 16.12
CA ALA A 377 3.03 -56.33 15.23
C ALA A 377 2.15 -57.36 15.96
N GLU A 378 0.90 -56.97 16.24
CA GLU A 378 -0.18 -57.91 16.53
C GLU A 378 -1.33 -57.72 15.53
N THR A 379 -1.79 -58.86 15.03
CA THR A 379 -2.73 -59.04 13.94
C THR A 379 -4.13 -58.54 14.29
N THR A 380 -4.44 -57.30 13.95
CA THR A 380 -5.80 -56.82 13.64
C THR A 380 -5.70 -55.76 12.55
N GLU A 381 -6.63 -55.76 11.60
CA GLU A 381 -6.66 -54.81 10.47
C GLU A 381 -6.52 -53.36 10.96
N PRO A 382 -5.58 -52.56 10.41
CA PRO A 382 -5.44 -51.17 10.82
C PRO A 382 -6.66 -50.38 10.32
N LYS A 383 -7.44 -49.84 11.26
CA LYS A 383 -8.31 -48.70 10.95
C LYS A 383 -7.40 -47.58 10.42
N PRO A 384 -7.73 -46.92 9.30
CA PRO A 384 -6.97 -45.75 8.88
C PRO A 384 -7.05 -44.71 10.00
N GLU A 385 -5.93 -44.48 10.68
CA GLU A 385 -5.79 -43.35 11.60
C GLU A 385 -5.99 -42.09 10.75
N GLN A 386 -7.04 -41.32 11.06
CA GLN A 386 -7.24 -40.04 10.42
C GLN A 386 -6.05 -39.15 10.78
N PRO A 387 -5.35 -38.57 9.80
CA PRO A 387 -4.27 -37.63 10.09
C PRO A 387 -4.82 -36.51 10.98
N CYS A 388 -4.03 -36.14 11.99
CA CYS A 388 -4.31 -35.06 12.92
C CYS A 388 -4.60 -33.78 12.13
N LYS A 389 -5.87 -33.46 11.93
CA LYS A 389 -6.28 -32.23 11.25
C LYS A 389 -6.34 -31.13 12.31
N ALA A 390 -5.17 -30.62 12.70
CA ALA A 390 -5.12 -29.41 13.50
C ALA A 390 -5.75 -28.28 12.67
N THR A 391 -6.85 -27.75 13.19
CA THR A 391 -7.54 -26.59 12.66
C THR A 391 -7.21 -25.40 13.54
N LEU A 392 -7.30 -24.20 12.99
CA LEU A 392 -7.15 -22.98 13.78
C LEU A 392 -8.17 -22.97 14.92
N ASP A 393 -7.74 -22.70 16.16
CA ASP A 393 -8.64 -22.42 17.27
C ASP A 393 -9.12 -20.96 17.16
N ASP A 394 -10.15 -20.75 16.33
CA ASP A 394 -10.70 -19.43 16.00
C ASP A 394 -11.13 -18.65 17.25
N LYS A 395 -11.69 -19.33 18.26
CA LYS A 395 -12.12 -18.69 19.51
C LYS A 395 -10.92 -18.17 20.29
N ARG A 396 -9.86 -18.96 20.40
CA ARG A 396 -8.62 -18.54 21.07
C ARG A 396 -7.96 -17.38 20.33
N TRP A 397 -7.84 -17.48 19.00
CA TRP A 397 -7.25 -16.42 18.19
C TRP A 397 -8.05 -15.12 18.30
N THR A 398 -9.38 -15.20 18.21
CA THR A 398 -10.32 -14.07 18.37
C THR A 398 -10.15 -13.42 19.74
N GLY A 399 -10.18 -14.21 20.82
CA GLY A 399 -10.02 -13.70 22.18
C GLY A 399 -8.67 -13.03 22.42
N HIS A 400 -7.58 -13.64 21.93
CA HIS A 400 -6.21 -13.11 22.03
C HIS A 400 -6.01 -11.85 21.21
N THR A 401 -6.55 -11.81 19.98
CA THR A 401 -6.47 -10.65 19.10
C THR A 401 -7.27 -9.47 19.67
N LEU A 402 -8.47 -9.69 20.22
CA LEU A 402 -9.21 -8.63 20.91
C LEU A 402 -8.47 -8.12 22.17
N ASN A 403 -7.79 -9.02 22.90
CA ASN A 403 -6.91 -8.63 24.02
C ASN A 403 -5.77 -7.73 23.54
N ARG A 404 -5.11 -8.07 22.43
CA ARG A 404 -4.08 -7.23 21.80
C ARG A 404 -4.61 -5.85 21.47
N LEU A 405 -5.65 -5.77 20.64
CA LEU A 405 -6.19 -4.50 20.15
C LEU A 405 -6.59 -3.58 21.31
N GLN A 406 -7.33 -4.09 22.30
CA GLN A 406 -7.73 -3.31 23.47
C GLN A 406 -6.53 -2.90 24.33
N ALA A 407 -5.56 -3.80 24.56
CA ALA A 407 -4.34 -3.50 25.30
C ALA A 407 -3.48 -2.46 24.57
N TRP A 408 -3.47 -2.43 23.24
CA TRP A 408 -2.73 -1.47 22.43
C TRP A 408 -3.50 -0.16 22.25
N GLY A 409 -4.65 0.01 22.90
CA GLY A 409 -5.43 1.24 22.89
C GLY A 409 -6.28 1.44 21.64
N PHE A 410 -6.39 0.44 20.76
CA PHE A 410 -7.38 0.46 19.69
C PHE A 410 -8.79 0.25 20.27
N ASN A 411 -9.77 0.85 19.60
CA ASN A 411 -11.18 0.79 19.99
C ASN A 411 -12.10 0.53 18.79
N THR A 412 -11.55 0.16 17.63
CA THR A 412 -12.34 -0.19 16.44
C THR A 412 -11.69 -1.34 15.68
N LEU A 413 -12.51 -2.30 15.25
CA LEU A 413 -12.16 -3.26 14.21
C LEU A 413 -12.45 -2.61 12.86
N GLY A 414 -11.38 -2.37 12.10
CA GLY A 414 -11.47 -1.75 10.78
C GLY A 414 -12.02 -2.72 9.74
N ASN A 415 -11.97 -2.29 8.49
CA ASN A 415 -12.53 -3.04 7.37
C ASN A 415 -11.85 -4.39 7.17
N TRP A 416 -12.58 -5.35 6.59
CA TRP A 416 -12.09 -6.71 6.28
C TRP A 416 -11.56 -7.52 7.49
N SER A 417 -12.08 -7.26 8.68
CA SER A 417 -11.77 -8.06 9.86
C SER A 417 -12.63 -9.33 9.92
N ALA A 418 -12.12 -10.39 10.55
CA ALA A 418 -12.82 -11.66 10.69
C ALA A 418 -14.17 -11.46 11.43
N PRO A 419 -15.28 -12.05 10.96
CA PRO A 419 -16.62 -11.86 11.54
C PRO A 419 -16.69 -12.16 13.05
N ASP A 420 -16.02 -13.24 13.50
CA ASP A 420 -15.97 -13.67 14.90
C ASP A 420 -15.46 -12.58 15.87
N LEU A 421 -14.68 -11.61 15.39
CA LEU A 421 -14.21 -10.48 16.20
C LEU A 421 -15.34 -9.49 16.51
N GLY A 422 -16.25 -9.26 15.55
CA GLY A 422 -17.43 -8.41 15.71
C GLY A 422 -18.47 -9.08 16.61
N ASP A 423 -18.73 -10.37 16.38
CA ASP A 423 -19.67 -11.19 17.14
C ASP A 423 -19.30 -11.33 18.63
N ALA A 424 -18.03 -11.05 18.98
CA ALA A 424 -17.57 -11.09 20.36
C ALA A 424 -18.11 -9.94 21.23
N GLU A 425 -18.74 -8.90 20.65
CA GLU A 425 -19.33 -7.77 21.38
C GLU A 425 -18.36 -7.09 22.38
N ARG A 426 -17.10 -6.90 21.96
CA ARG A 426 -16.04 -6.31 22.79
C ARG A 426 -15.46 -5.02 22.23
N VAL A 427 -15.48 -4.88 20.91
CA VAL A 427 -14.89 -3.76 20.17
C VAL A 427 -15.83 -3.42 19.02
N PRO A 428 -16.25 -2.16 18.86
CA PRO A 428 -17.03 -1.74 17.70
C PRO A 428 -16.33 -2.03 16.38
N TYR A 429 -17.08 -2.21 15.31
CA TYR A 429 -16.53 -2.62 14.03
C TYR A 429 -17.16 -1.89 12.84
N THR A 430 -16.54 -2.01 11.67
CA THR A 430 -17.02 -1.48 10.38
C THR A 430 -17.06 -2.58 9.34
N LEU A 431 -18.01 -2.51 8.41
CA LEU A 431 -18.16 -3.50 7.33
C LEU A 431 -18.05 -2.86 5.94
N PRO A 432 -17.56 -3.58 4.92
CA PRO A 432 -17.63 -3.13 3.55
C PRO A 432 -18.96 -3.53 2.90
N LEU A 433 -19.50 -2.67 2.03
CA LEU A 433 -20.43 -3.07 0.99
C LEU A 433 -19.62 -3.36 -0.27
N SER A 434 -19.21 -4.62 -0.42
CA SER A 434 -18.54 -5.09 -1.63
C SER A 434 -19.58 -5.31 -2.73
N ILE A 435 -19.77 -4.30 -3.58
CA ILE A 435 -20.75 -4.35 -4.65
C ILE A 435 -20.11 -5.06 -5.83
N VAL A 436 -20.51 -6.31 -6.07
CA VAL A 436 -20.04 -7.13 -7.17
C VAL A 436 -21.24 -7.66 -7.94
N GLY A 437 -21.18 -7.58 -9.27
CA GLY A 437 -22.24 -8.06 -10.14
C GLY A 437 -21.88 -7.97 -11.61
N ASP A 438 -22.74 -8.54 -12.45
CA ASP A 438 -22.66 -8.43 -13.91
C ASP A 438 -23.34 -7.14 -14.37
N TYR A 439 -22.69 -6.01 -14.13
CA TYR A 439 -23.07 -4.69 -14.63
C TYR A 439 -21.98 -4.17 -15.58
N ALA A 440 -22.34 -3.21 -16.44
CA ALA A 440 -21.35 -2.52 -17.25
C ALA A 440 -20.35 -1.75 -16.35
N SER A 441 -19.11 -1.63 -16.80
CA SER A 441 -18.07 -0.84 -16.11
C SER A 441 -17.35 0.11 -17.06
N ILE A 442 -16.82 1.20 -16.51
CA ILE A 442 -16.13 2.25 -17.24
C ILE A 442 -14.65 2.19 -16.91
N SER A 443 -13.82 2.05 -17.95
CA SER A 443 -12.37 2.14 -17.80
C SER A 443 -11.93 3.60 -17.67
N THR A 444 -11.06 3.87 -16.71
CA THR A 444 -10.35 5.16 -16.58
C THR A 444 -8.93 5.12 -17.15
N GLY A 445 -8.56 4.00 -17.79
CA GLY A 445 -7.24 3.76 -18.37
C GLY A 445 -6.25 3.06 -17.45
N THR A 446 -6.50 3.00 -16.14
CA THR A 446 -5.75 2.17 -15.19
C THR A 446 -6.69 1.66 -14.11
N ASP A 447 -7.36 0.56 -14.44
CA ASP A 447 -8.41 -0.04 -13.61
C ASP A 447 -7.77 -1.06 -12.65
N TRP A 448 -7.06 -0.54 -11.63
CA TRP A 448 -6.22 -1.36 -10.73
C TRP A 448 -7.01 -2.49 -10.06
N TRP A 449 -8.14 -2.16 -9.43
CA TRP A 449 -9.08 -3.10 -8.79
C TRP A 449 -10.24 -3.53 -9.71
N GLY A 450 -10.30 -3.01 -10.94
CA GLY A 450 -11.42 -3.16 -11.86
C GLY A 450 -11.96 -1.80 -12.33
N GLY A 451 -12.77 -1.83 -13.39
CA GLY A 451 -13.39 -0.63 -13.96
C GLY A 451 -14.47 -0.05 -13.04
N MET A 452 -14.76 1.24 -13.19
CA MET A 452 -15.78 1.94 -12.41
C MET A 452 -17.17 1.34 -12.68
N PRO A 453 -17.94 0.88 -11.67
CA PRO A 453 -19.30 0.37 -11.89
C PRO A 453 -20.19 1.42 -12.56
N ASP A 454 -20.95 1.05 -13.58
CA ASP A 454 -21.93 1.94 -14.22
C ASP A 454 -23.19 2.08 -13.34
N PRO A 455 -23.42 3.22 -12.67
CA PRO A 455 -24.54 3.37 -11.76
C PRO A 455 -25.87 3.55 -12.50
N PHE A 456 -25.85 3.76 -13.82
CA PHE A 456 -27.05 3.85 -14.65
C PHE A 456 -27.51 2.48 -15.17
N ASP A 457 -26.69 1.44 -14.99
CA ASP A 457 -27.08 0.06 -15.27
C ASP A 457 -28.03 -0.45 -14.16
N PRO A 458 -29.28 -0.85 -14.47
CA PRO A 458 -30.18 -1.41 -13.48
C PRO A 458 -29.59 -2.60 -12.72
N ARG A 459 -28.64 -3.33 -13.34
CA ARG A 459 -27.94 -4.46 -12.71
C ARG A 459 -27.02 -4.00 -11.58
N PHE A 460 -26.48 -2.78 -11.63
CA PHE A 460 -25.73 -2.19 -10.52
C PHE A 460 -26.65 -1.95 -9.31
N ALA A 461 -27.85 -1.41 -9.52
CA ALA A 461 -28.81 -1.22 -8.43
C ALA A 461 -29.22 -2.57 -7.79
N MET A 462 -29.44 -3.61 -8.60
CA MET A 462 -29.70 -4.97 -8.10
C MET A 462 -28.52 -5.57 -7.34
N ALA A 463 -27.29 -5.35 -7.80
CA ALA A 463 -26.08 -5.78 -7.10
C ALA A 463 -25.91 -5.05 -5.77
N THR A 464 -26.20 -3.74 -5.75
CA THR A 464 -26.18 -2.90 -4.55
C THR A 464 -27.19 -3.36 -3.52
N GLU A 465 -28.45 -3.57 -3.92
CA GLU A 465 -29.51 -4.09 -3.03
C GLU A 465 -29.10 -5.44 -2.44
N ARG A 466 -28.57 -6.35 -3.26
CA ARG A 466 -28.10 -7.65 -2.79
C ARG A 466 -26.95 -7.54 -1.79
N ALA A 467 -25.94 -6.75 -2.09
CA ALA A 467 -24.78 -6.55 -1.22
C ALA A 467 -25.21 -5.98 0.13
N VAL A 468 -26.06 -4.95 0.12
CA VAL A 468 -26.61 -4.32 1.33
C VAL A 468 -27.50 -5.30 2.10
N ALA A 469 -28.40 -6.02 1.44
CA ALA A 469 -29.28 -6.98 2.09
C ALA A 469 -28.49 -8.12 2.78
N ILE A 470 -27.41 -8.60 2.18
CA ILE A 470 -26.51 -9.59 2.78
C ILE A 470 -25.79 -8.98 3.98
N ALA A 471 -25.16 -7.82 3.81
CA ALA A 471 -24.38 -7.16 4.86
C ALA A 471 -25.24 -6.64 6.03
N ALA A 472 -26.53 -6.40 5.82
CA ALA A 472 -27.45 -5.94 6.86
C ALA A 472 -28.21 -7.08 7.55
N ARG A 473 -28.27 -8.29 6.97
CA ARG A 473 -29.16 -9.37 7.42
C ARG A 473 -29.10 -9.65 8.92
N ASP A 474 -27.89 -9.76 9.46
CA ASP A 474 -27.64 -10.09 10.86
C ASP A 474 -27.11 -8.89 11.66
N HIS A 475 -27.05 -7.70 11.04
CA HIS A 475 -26.42 -6.49 11.61
C HIS A 475 -27.33 -5.26 11.65
N ARG A 476 -28.54 -5.35 11.08
CA ARG A 476 -29.51 -4.23 10.94
C ARG A 476 -29.76 -3.43 12.22
N ASP A 477 -29.75 -4.08 13.37
CA ASP A 477 -30.00 -3.47 14.67
C ASP A 477 -28.84 -3.70 15.65
N ASP A 478 -27.65 -4.04 15.13
CA ASP A 478 -26.45 -4.24 15.96
C ASP A 478 -25.85 -2.89 16.41
N PRO A 479 -25.82 -2.58 17.72
CA PRO A 479 -25.27 -1.33 18.24
C PRO A 479 -23.73 -1.28 18.20
N TRP A 480 -23.04 -2.40 18.00
CA TRP A 480 -21.57 -2.46 17.89
C TRP A 480 -21.06 -2.09 16.50
N LEU A 481 -21.90 -2.20 15.47
CA LEU A 481 -21.57 -1.79 14.12
C LEU A 481 -21.60 -0.25 14.01
N ILE A 482 -20.46 0.34 13.67
CA ILE A 482 -20.35 1.78 13.43
C ILE A 482 -21.05 2.16 12.13
N GLY A 483 -20.86 1.35 11.08
CA GLY A 483 -21.46 1.59 9.77
C GLY A 483 -20.77 0.82 8.65
N TYR A 484 -21.16 1.19 7.42
CA TYR A 484 -20.81 0.50 6.20
C TYR A 484 -20.02 1.38 5.23
N TYR A 485 -18.91 0.90 4.67
CA TYR A 485 -18.20 1.56 3.57
C TYR A 485 -18.84 1.25 2.22
N ALA A 486 -18.87 2.22 1.31
CA ALA A 486 -19.27 2.03 -0.08
C ALA A 486 -18.06 1.61 -0.93
N ASP A 487 -17.90 0.31 -1.17
CA ASP A 487 -16.73 -0.26 -1.86
C ASP A 487 -15.38 0.20 -1.26
N ASN A 488 -14.31 0.16 -2.05
CA ASN A 488 -12.96 0.60 -1.70
C ASN A 488 -12.20 1.05 -2.95
N GLU A 489 -11.55 2.23 -2.90
CA GLU A 489 -10.59 2.70 -3.91
C GLU A 489 -11.06 2.61 -5.38
N LEU A 490 -12.34 2.89 -5.63
CA LEU A 490 -12.85 2.96 -7.00
C LEU A 490 -12.13 4.04 -7.81
N ALA A 491 -11.91 3.77 -9.10
CA ALA A 491 -11.15 4.64 -10.00
C ALA A 491 -11.98 5.86 -10.46
N TRP A 492 -12.18 6.83 -9.56
CA TRP A 492 -12.92 8.07 -9.86
C TRP A 492 -12.17 9.00 -10.85
N ALA A 493 -10.85 8.83 -10.96
CA ALA A 493 -9.98 9.51 -11.92
C ALA A 493 -8.87 8.56 -12.39
N GLY A 494 -8.17 8.93 -13.45
CA GLY A 494 -6.98 8.21 -13.93
C GLY A 494 -5.72 8.60 -13.14
N PRO A 495 -4.60 7.89 -13.33
CA PRO A 495 -3.34 8.21 -12.65
C PRO A 495 -2.71 9.49 -13.22
N GLY A 496 -2.31 10.41 -12.35
CA GLY A 496 -1.59 11.65 -12.70
C GLY A 496 -2.42 12.93 -12.55
N ASP A 497 -1.78 14.06 -12.84
CA ASP A 497 -2.34 15.40 -12.60
C ASP A 497 -2.78 16.13 -13.88
N ASP A 498 -2.70 15.47 -15.04
CA ASP A 498 -3.08 16.08 -16.31
C ASP A 498 -4.61 16.02 -16.55
N PRO A 499 -5.16 16.87 -17.45
CA PRO A 499 -6.60 16.90 -17.69
C PRO A 499 -7.20 15.55 -18.11
N LYS A 500 -6.46 14.70 -18.83
CA LYS A 500 -6.94 13.39 -19.23
C LYS A 500 -7.11 12.46 -18.02
N ALA A 501 -6.17 12.51 -17.06
CA ALA A 501 -6.28 11.78 -15.80
C ALA A 501 -7.46 12.30 -14.96
N ARG A 502 -7.55 13.63 -14.76
CA ARG A 502 -8.62 14.28 -13.99
C ARG A 502 -10.03 14.00 -14.51
N TYR A 503 -10.19 13.87 -15.82
CA TYR A 503 -11.48 13.65 -16.49
C TYR A 503 -11.60 12.24 -17.09
N ALA A 504 -10.77 11.30 -16.64
CA ALA A 504 -10.68 9.96 -17.22
C ALA A 504 -12.01 9.21 -17.22
N LEU A 505 -12.86 9.39 -16.19
CA LEU A 505 -14.17 8.76 -16.11
C LEU A 505 -15.10 9.25 -17.25
N ALA A 506 -15.22 10.57 -17.41
CA ALA A 506 -16.01 11.18 -18.50
C ALA A 506 -15.44 10.80 -19.88
N TYR A 507 -14.12 10.85 -20.01
CA TYR A 507 -13.41 10.51 -21.24
C TYR A 507 -13.59 9.03 -21.62
N GLY A 508 -13.45 8.13 -20.64
CA GLY A 508 -13.67 6.70 -20.77
C GLY A 508 -15.11 6.38 -21.14
N THR A 509 -16.09 7.02 -20.49
CA THR A 509 -17.52 6.86 -20.83
C THR A 509 -17.79 7.26 -22.28
N LEU A 510 -17.26 8.39 -22.76
CA LEU A 510 -17.51 8.83 -24.14
C LEU A 510 -16.86 7.93 -25.21
N LYS A 511 -15.92 7.06 -24.86
CA LYS A 511 -15.38 6.06 -25.79
C LYS A 511 -16.24 4.80 -25.91
N MET A 512 -17.17 4.58 -24.97
CA MET A 512 -18.00 3.40 -24.96
C MET A 512 -19.07 3.43 -26.06
N THR A 513 -19.58 2.25 -26.41
CA THR A 513 -20.80 2.07 -27.20
C THR A 513 -22.05 2.53 -26.44
N THR A 514 -23.12 2.89 -27.15
CA THR A 514 -24.44 3.15 -26.57
C THR A 514 -25.09 1.97 -25.88
N ASP A 515 -24.54 0.76 -25.95
CA ASP A 515 -25.00 -0.37 -25.10
C ASP A 515 -24.74 -0.10 -23.61
N VAL A 516 -23.73 0.72 -23.29
CA VAL A 516 -23.39 1.13 -21.93
C VAL A 516 -24.36 2.23 -21.45
N PRO A 517 -25.12 2.01 -20.36
CA PRO A 517 -26.06 3.00 -19.81
C PRO A 517 -25.46 4.38 -19.51
N ALA A 518 -24.26 4.46 -18.95
CA ALA A 518 -23.54 5.71 -18.69
C ALA A 518 -23.29 6.51 -19.96
N LYS A 519 -22.97 5.85 -21.08
CA LYS A 519 -22.81 6.49 -22.39
C LYS A 519 -24.11 7.17 -22.81
N ARG A 520 -25.24 6.47 -22.70
CA ARG A 520 -26.57 7.03 -23.02
C ARG A 520 -26.92 8.20 -22.11
N ALA A 521 -26.63 8.11 -20.82
CA ALA A 521 -26.86 9.18 -19.87
C ALA A 521 -26.05 10.45 -20.24
N PHE A 522 -24.79 10.27 -20.62
CA PHE A 522 -23.93 11.38 -21.04
C PHE A 522 -24.42 12.01 -22.36
N LEU A 523 -24.75 11.20 -23.37
CA LEU A 523 -25.30 11.73 -24.63
C LEU A 523 -26.62 12.46 -24.41
N LYS A 524 -27.48 11.95 -23.52
CA LYS A 524 -28.73 12.63 -23.15
C LYS A 524 -28.46 14.00 -22.54
N GLN A 525 -27.52 14.11 -21.61
CA GLN A 525 -27.09 15.40 -21.03
C GLN A 525 -26.70 16.40 -22.14
N LEU A 526 -25.84 15.98 -23.08
CA LEU A 526 -25.36 16.87 -24.14
C LEU A 526 -26.49 17.27 -25.10
N ARG A 527 -27.38 16.33 -25.45
CA ARG A 527 -28.56 16.60 -26.30
C ARG A 527 -29.53 17.58 -25.66
N ASP A 528 -29.82 17.40 -24.37
CA ASP A 528 -30.71 18.28 -23.62
C ASP A 528 -30.15 19.71 -23.54
N LYS A 529 -28.83 19.85 -23.37
CA LYS A 529 -28.15 21.15 -23.27
C LYS A 529 -28.03 21.88 -24.62
N TYR A 530 -27.57 21.20 -25.67
CA TYR A 530 -27.22 21.85 -26.95
C TYR A 530 -28.28 21.75 -28.04
N ARG A 531 -29.34 20.94 -27.82
CA ARG A 531 -30.45 20.66 -28.75
C ARG A 531 -30.06 19.92 -30.03
N ASN A 532 -28.97 20.29 -30.70
CA ASN A 532 -28.45 19.66 -31.92
C ASN A 532 -26.92 19.66 -31.97
N GLN A 533 -26.35 18.90 -32.91
CA GLN A 533 -24.91 18.68 -33.04
C GLN A 533 -24.14 19.97 -33.36
N ALA A 534 -24.75 20.90 -34.09
CA ALA A 534 -24.13 22.20 -34.40
C ALA A 534 -23.92 23.04 -33.13
N GLY A 535 -24.86 22.95 -32.17
CA GLY A 535 -24.72 23.58 -30.85
C GLY A 535 -23.51 23.04 -30.08
N LEU A 536 -23.36 21.71 -30.05
CA LEU A 536 -22.22 21.05 -29.41
C LEU A 536 -20.91 21.37 -30.12
N SER A 537 -20.87 21.27 -31.45
CA SER A 537 -19.72 21.63 -32.28
C SER A 537 -19.19 23.03 -31.97
N LYS A 538 -20.09 24.00 -31.87
CA LYS A 538 -19.73 25.37 -31.50
C LYS A 538 -19.19 25.47 -30.07
N ALA A 539 -19.84 24.80 -29.12
CA ALA A 539 -19.46 24.86 -27.71
C ALA A 539 -18.09 24.21 -27.44
N TRP A 540 -17.83 23.07 -28.08
CA TRP A 540 -16.62 22.25 -27.88
C TRP A 540 -15.51 22.54 -28.90
N GLY A 541 -15.77 23.33 -29.94
CA GLY A 541 -14.77 23.62 -30.97
C GLY A 541 -14.41 22.41 -31.84
N ILE A 542 -15.38 21.51 -32.06
CA ILE A 542 -15.20 20.29 -32.86
C ILE A 542 -16.10 20.30 -34.10
N ASP A 543 -15.69 19.58 -35.14
CA ASP A 543 -16.56 19.29 -36.27
C ASP A 543 -17.31 17.97 -36.02
N LEU A 544 -18.57 18.07 -35.61
CA LEU A 544 -19.46 16.95 -35.35
C LEU A 544 -20.64 17.02 -36.33
N PRO A 545 -20.55 16.36 -37.50
CA PRO A 545 -21.58 16.47 -38.53
C PRO A 545 -22.92 15.83 -38.12
N ALA A 546 -22.89 14.83 -37.24
CA ALA A 546 -24.07 14.10 -36.78
C ALA A 546 -23.84 13.53 -35.36
N TRP A 547 -24.90 13.35 -34.58
CA TRP A 547 -24.79 12.82 -33.21
C TRP A 547 -24.35 11.36 -33.16
N GLU A 548 -24.67 10.61 -34.21
CA GLU A 548 -24.40 9.18 -34.39
C GLU A 548 -22.90 8.88 -34.30
N LEU A 549 -22.02 9.82 -34.70
CA LEU A 549 -20.57 9.68 -34.53
C LEU A 549 -20.11 9.67 -33.07
N MET A 550 -20.90 10.28 -32.17
CA MET A 550 -20.68 10.13 -30.74
C MET A 550 -21.36 8.88 -30.19
N GLU A 551 -22.27 8.22 -30.90
CA GLU A 551 -22.88 6.96 -30.45
C GLU A 551 -21.95 5.77 -30.71
N ASP A 552 -21.16 5.85 -31.78
CA ASP A 552 -20.19 4.84 -32.15
C ASP A 552 -19.09 4.64 -31.09
N PRO A 553 -18.65 3.38 -30.85
CA PRO A 553 -17.55 3.11 -29.96
C PRO A 553 -16.25 3.74 -30.48
N GLY A 554 -15.42 4.23 -29.57
CA GLY A 554 -14.13 4.83 -29.89
C GLY A 554 -14.16 6.34 -30.16
N PHE A 555 -15.31 7.02 -30.02
CA PHE A 555 -15.34 8.48 -30.05
C PHE A 555 -14.36 9.08 -29.02
N VAL A 556 -13.46 9.93 -29.50
CA VAL A 556 -12.43 10.57 -28.67
C VAL A 556 -12.82 12.04 -28.47
N PRO A 557 -13.33 12.43 -27.28
CA PRO A 557 -13.69 13.83 -27.05
C PRO A 557 -12.43 14.72 -26.95
N PRO A 558 -12.54 16.03 -27.24
CA PRO A 558 -11.47 16.97 -26.96
C PRO A 558 -11.20 17.03 -25.44
N LEU A 559 -9.96 17.32 -25.06
CA LEU A 559 -9.63 17.64 -23.66
C LEU A 559 -10.08 19.07 -23.32
N PRO A 560 -10.28 19.39 -22.03
CA PRO A 560 -10.57 20.75 -21.58
C PRO A 560 -9.63 21.79 -22.19
N ASN A 561 -10.21 22.84 -22.76
CA ASN A 561 -9.50 23.94 -23.41
C ASN A 561 -10.12 25.28 -22.95
N PRO A 562 -9.32 26.28 -22.52
CA PRO A 562 -9.83 27.61 -22.17
C PRO A 562 -10.67 28.31 -23.25
N GLU A 563 -10.42 28.04 -24.54
CA GLU A 563 -11.22 28.61 -25.66
C GLU A 563 -12.62 27.98 -25.75
N HIS A 564 -12.78 26.77 -25.22
CA HIS A 564 -14.00 25.99 -25.22
C HIS A 564 -14.32 25.49 -23.79
N PRO A 565 -14.62 26.41 -22.85
CA PRO A 565 -14.77 26.09 -21.43
C PRO A 565 -15.93 25.12 -21.15
N GLU A 566 -16.88 25.03 -22.08
CA GLU A 566 -18.02 24.13 -21.98
C GLU A 566 -17.62 22.64 -21.96
N ILE A 567 -16.47 22.27 -22.54
CA ILE A 567 -15.94 20.89 -22.46
C ILE A 567 -15.76 20.48 -20.99
N GLU A 568 -15.07 21.33 -20.24
CA GLU A 568 -14.79 21.06 -18.83
C GLU A 568 -16.09 21.09 -18.01
N ALA A 569 -16.97 22.07 -18.27
CA ALA A 569 -18.25 22.17 -17.58
C ALA A 569 -19.13 20.92 -17.79
N ASP A 570 -19.18 20.39 -19.01
CA ASP A 570 -19.93 19.18 -19.33
C ASP A 570 -19.33 17.92 -18.69
N PHE A 571 -18.00 17.81 -18.64
CA PHE A 571 -17.31 16.71 -17.97
C PHE A 571 -17.52 16.74 -16.45
N LYS A 572 -17.44 17.91 -15.82
CA LYS A 572 -17.73 18.09 -14.40
C LYS A 572 -19.19 17.72 -14.09
N TYR A 573 -20.13 18.25 -14.87
CA TYR A 573 -21.54 17.94 -14.66
C TYR A 573 -21.83 16.44 -14.80
N PHE A 574 -21.28 15.78 -15.82
CA PHE A 574 -21.47 14.33 -16.00
C PHE A 574 -20.92 13.53 -14.82
N GLN A 575 -19.68 13.82 -14.37
CA GLN A 575 -19.08 13.12 -13.23
C GLN A 575 -19.87 13.35 -11.93
N LYS A 576 -20.44 14.54 -11.74
CA LYS A 576 -21.36 14.80 -10.63
C LYS A 576 -22.60 13.91 -10.72
N VAL A 577 -23.28 13.88 -11.86
CA VAL A 577 -24.49 13.05 -12.03
C VAL A 577 -24.17 11.55 -11.86
N PHE A 578 -23.02 11.10 -12.35
CA PHE A 578 -22.52 9.74 -12.16
C PHE A 578 -22.36 9.42 -10.67
N ALA A 579 -21.60 10.26 -9.94
CA ALA A 579 -21.34 10.07 -8.52
C ALA A 579 -22.62 10.19 -7.67
N ASP A 580 -23.50 11.15 -7.99
CA ASP A 580 -24.81 11.29 -7.36
C ASP A 580 -25.63 10.01 -7.51
N THR A 581 -25.66 9.42 -8.72
CA THR A 581 -26.41 8.17 -8.98
C THR A 581 -25.83 6.98 -8.21
N TYR A 582 -24.50 6.86 -8.16
CA TYR A 582 -23.81 5.82 -7.41
C TYR A 582 -24.12 5.90 -5.90
N PHE A 583 -23.79 7.02 -5.25
CA PHE A 583 -23.95 7.15 -3.80
C PHE A 583 -25.42 7.19 -3.36
N LYS A 584 -26.32 7.77 -4.18
CA LYS A 584 -27.76 7.75 -3.89
C LYS A 584 -28.31 6.33 -3.87
N THR A 585 -27.92 5.49 -4.83
CA THR A 585 -28.39 4.09 -4.92
C THR A 585 -28.02 3.30 -3.66
N ILE A 586 -26.78 3.49 -3.18
CA ILE A 586 -26.30 2.85 -1.95
C ILE A 586 -27.03 3.41 -0.72
N SER A 587 -27.13 4.74 -0.61
CA SER A 587 -27.81 5.42 0.51
C SER A 587 -29.27 5.01 0.63
N ASP A 588 -30.01 4.93 -0.48
CA ASP A 588 -31.42 4.54 -0.49
C ASP A 588 -31.59 3.07 -0.10
N SER A 589 -30.72 2.18 -0.60
CA SER A 589 -30.71 0.76 -0.21
C SER A 589 -30.42 0.59 1.28
N LEU A 590 -29.42 1.30 1.81
CA LEU A 590 -29.05 1.23 3.22
C LEU A 590 -30.16 1.76 4.14
N LYS A 591 -30.81 2.87 3.78
CA LYS A 591 -31.98 3.39 4.52
C LYS A 591 -33.12 2.39 4.63
N TRP A 592 -33.28 1.51 3.64
CA TRP A 592 -34.30 0.46 3.67
C TRP A 592 -33.88 -0.71 4.58
N HIS A 593 -32.65 -1.20 4.43
CA HIS A 593 -32.19 -2.43 5.06
C HIS A 593 -31.58 -2.24 6.46
N ALA A 594 -30.88 -1.13 6.71
CA ALA A 594 -30.20 -0.80 7.98
C ALA A 594 -30.30 0.71 8.29
N PRO A 595 -31.52 1.23 8.61
CA PRO A 595 -31.77 2.67 8.76
C PRO A 595 -31.04 3.33 9.94
N ASN A 596 -30.48 2.53 10.86
CA ASN A 596 -29.82 3.01 12.07
C ASN A 596 -28.30 3.15 11.93
N HIS A 597 -27.73 2.70 10.81
CA HIS A 597 -26.28 2.60 10.59
C HIS A 597 -25.76 3.66 9.64
N LEU A 598 -24.51 4.10 9.87
CA LEU A 598 -23.87 5.13 9.07
C LEU A 598 -23.41 4.60 7.71
N LEU A 599 -23.58 5.40 6.66
CA LEU A 599 -22.85 5.24 5.41
C LEU A 599 -21.51 5.98 5.52
N LEU A 600 -20.42 5.21 5.61
CA LEU A 600 -19.08 5.67 5.96
C LEU A 600 -18.27 6.21 4.76
N GLY A 601 -18.88 6.36 3.59
CA GLY A 601 -18.23 6.88 2.39
C GLY A 601 -17.42 5.83 1.61
N GLY A 602 -16.69 6.29 0.58
CA GLY A 602 -16.11 5.44 -0.46
C GLY A 602 -14.63 5.06 -0.34
N ARG A 603 -13.97 5.35 0.79
CA ARG A 603 -12.54 5.04 1.02
C ARG A 603 -11.65 5.50 -0.14
N PHE A 604 -11.70 6.79 -0.45
CA PHE A 604 -11.03 7.35 -1.62
C PHE A 604 -9.50 7.28 -1.49
N ALA A 605 -8.82 6.56 -2.38
CA ALA A 605 -7.38 6.73 -2.66
C ALA A 605 -7.14 7.65 -3.88
N ILE A 606 -8.05 7.60 -4.85
CA ILE A 606 -8.16 8.52 -5.97
C ILE A 606 -9.58 9.07 -5.97
N SER A 607 -9.74 10.38 -6.17
CA SER A 607 -11.06 11.03 -6.13
C SER A 607 -11.13 12.21 -7.07
N THR A 608 -12.36 12.69 -7.26
CA THR A 608 -12.64 13.97 -7.91
C THR A 608 -13.45 14.86 -6.96
N PRO A 609 -13.34 16.19 -7.06
CA PRO A 609 -14.23 17.11 -6.35
C PRO A 609 -15.71 16.73 -6.45
N GLU A 610 -16.17 16.32 -7.63
CA GLU A 610 -17.57 15.93 -7.85
C GLU A 610 -17.95 14.67 -7.08
N ALA A 611 -17.07 13.66 -7.04
CA ALA A 611 -17.30 12.43 -6.29
C ALA A 611 -17.33 12.68 -4.78
N VAL A 612 -16.42 13.51 -4.27
CA VAL A 612 -16.37 13.86 -2.83
C VAL A 612 -17.57 14.71 -2.42
N GLU A 613 -17.99 15.67 -3.24
CA GLU A 613 -19.22 16.46 -3.00
C GLU A 613 -20.47 15.58 -3.01
N SER A 614 -20.57 14.64 -3.93
CA SER A 614 -21.70 13.70 -4.00
C SER A 614 -21.70 12.76 -2.79
N CYS A 615 -20.53 12.25 -2.39
CA CYS A 615 -20.36 11.50 -1.15
C CYS A 615 -20.82 12.33 0.06
N ALA A 616 -20.44 13.61 0.17
CA ALA A 616 -20.90 14.48 1.25
C ALA A 616 -22.43 14.65 1.28
N GLN A 617 -23.09 14.64 0.12
CA GLN A 617 -24.54 14.76 0.01
C GLN A 617 -25.28 13.51 0.53
N TYR A 618 -24.77 12.30 0.28
CA TYR A 618 -25.49 11.05 0.53
C TYR A 618 -24.93 10.21 1.68
N CYS A 619 -23.66 10.38 2.03
CA CYS A 619 -22.97 9.66 3.10
C CYS A 619 -22.96 10.46 4.40
N ASP A 620 -22.88 9.76 5.52
CA ASP A 620 -22.78 10.36 6.85
C ASP A 620 -21.35 10.78 7.17
N VAL A 621 -20.37 10.06 6.62
CA VAL A 621 -18.93 10.29 6.81
C VAL A 621 -18.22 10.25 5.45
N LEU A 622 -17.22 11.12 5.27
CA LEU A 622 -16.28 11.04 4.15
C LEU A 622 -15.08 10.18 4.55
N SER A 623 -14.75 9.16 3.76
CA SER A 623 -13.60 8.28 4.03
C SER A 623 -12.52 8.34 2.96
N PHE A 624 -11.26 8.31 3.41
CA PHE A 624 -10.07 8.42 2.56
C PHE A 624 -8.98 7.44 2.99
N ASN A 625 -8.34 6.82 2.00
CA ASN A 625 -7.10 6.07 2.19
C ASN A 625 -5.94 7.05 1.93
N MET A 626 -5.14 7.33 2.97
CA MET A 626 -4.08 8.33 2.92
C MET A 626 -2.73 7.71 3.31
N TYR A 627 -1.99 7.28 2.29
CA TYR A 627 -0.62 6.79 2.44
C TYR A 627 0.39 7.95 2.40
N THR A 628 0.31 8.82 3.42
CA THR A 628 1.14 10.01 3.59
C THR A 628 1.71 10.12 5.02
N LEU A 629 2.70 10.99 5.25
CA LEU A 629 3.30 11.19 6.59
C LEU A 629 2.39 11.97 7.55
N GLN A 630 1.43 12.70 7.01
CA GLN A 630 0.35 13.37 7.74
C GLN A 630 -0.90 13.47 6.84
N PRO A 631 -2.12 13.43 7.39
CA PRO A 631 -3.35 13.48 6.59
C PRO A 631 -3.42 14.69 5.63
N GLN A 632 -2.92 15.84 6.08
CA GLN A 632 -2.97 17.11 5.33
C GLN A 632 -2.19 17.09 4.02
N ASP A 633 -1.26 16.14 3.85
CA ASP A 633 -0.54 15.95 2.60
C ASP A 633 -1.35 15.14 1.58
N GLY A 634 -2.41 14.45 2.01
CA GLY A 634 -3.24 13.58 1.17
C GLY A 634 -4.45 14.25 0.54
N TYR A 635 -4.93 15.39 1.08
CA TYR A 635 -6.08 16.11 0.53
C TYR A 635 -6.16 17.57 0.97
N ASP A 636 -6.92 18.39 0.23
CA ASP A 636 -7.25 19.77 0.63
C ASP A 636 -8.29 19.80 1.76
N PHE A 637 -7.84 19.94 3.00
CA PHE A 637 -8.71 20.04 4.16
C PHE A 637 -9.52 21.36 4.23
N ALA A 638 -9.11 22.42 3.53
CA ALA A 638 -9.97 23.61 3.42
C ALA A 638 -11.23 23.29 2.60
N LYS A 639 -11.07 22.52 1.51
CA LYS A 639 -12.20 22.00 0.73
C LYS A 639 -13.05 21.06 1.58
N LEU A 640 -12.48 20.09 2.30
CA LEU A 640 -13.25 19.17 3.14
C LEU A 640 -14.06 19.90 4.23
N ARG A 641 -13.47 20.89 4.90
CA ARG A 641 -14.20 21.71 5.89
C ARG A 641 -15.38 22.45 5.26
N SER A 642 -15.28 22.88 4.01
CA SER A 642 -16.38 23.56 3.31
C SER A 642 -17.58 22.64 3.05
N LEU A 643 -17.40 21.32 3.06
CA LEU A 643 -18.46 20.33 2.90
C LEU A 643 -19.21 20.05 4.22
N ASP A 644 -18.68 20.54 5.34
CA ASP A 644 -19.22 20.37 6.69
C ASP A 644 -19.63 18.92 7.01
N LYS A 645 -18.70 17.99 6.79
CA LYS A 645 -18.88 16.56 7.09
C LYS A 645 -17.72 16.01 7.93
N PRO A 646 -17.97 15.00 8.77
CA PRO A 646 -16.91 14.27 9.44
C PRO A 646 -16.07 13.48 8.42
N VAL A 647 -14.79 13.34 8.71
CA VAL A 647 -13.79 12.66 7.88
C VAL A 647 -13.21 11.49 8.65
N LEU A 648 -13.11 10.32 8.04
CA LEU A 648 -12.46 9.14 8.59
C LEU A 648 -11.28 8.76 7.69
N ILE A 649 -10.08 8.70 8.24
CA ILE A 649 -8.94 8.15 7.50
C ILE A 649 -9.00 6.64 7.65
N THR A 650 -9.21 5.94 6.55
CA THR A 650 -9.56 4.52 6.56
C THR A 650 -8.39 3.60 6.29
N GLU A 651 -7.30 4.11 5.72
CA GLU A 651 -6.02 3.41 5.60
C GLU A 651 -4.89 4.42 5.70
N PHE A 652 -3.88 4.08 6.50
CA PHE A 652 -2.54 4.66 6.48
C PHE A 652 -1.58 3.60 7.03
N ASN A 653 -0.32 3.65 6.60
CA ASN A 653 0.71 2.82 7.19
C ASN A 653 2.10 3.41 7.03
N PHE A 654 3.03 2.83 7.80
CA PHE A 654 4.45 3.08 7.69
C PHE A 654 5.15 1.74 7.80
N GLY A 655 5.93 1.39 6.77
CA GLY A 655 6.72 0.18 6.75
C GLY A 655 8.21 0.45 6.61
N SER A 656 8.99 -0.61 6.62
CA SER A 656 10.44 -0.59 6.37
C SER A 656 10.86 -1.90 5.69
N ALA A 657 12.12 -2.02 5.30
CA ALA A 657 12.65 -3.22 4.64
C ALA A 657 13.68 -3.99 5.49
N ASP A 658 13.76 -3.69 6.79
CA ASP A 658 14.76 -4.23 7.73
C ASP A 658 14.19 -5.26 8.72
N ARG A 659 12.98 -5.81 8.46
CA ARG A 659 12.31 -6.84 9.30
C ARG A 659 11.83 -8.07 8.53
N GLY A 660 12.39 -8.32 7.35
CA GLY A 660 12.25 -9.60 6.65
C GLY A 660 11.57 -9.49 5.28
N PRO A 661 10.29 -9.08 5.20
CA PRO A 661 9.64 -8.74 3.93
C PRO A 661 10.42 -7.67 3.16
N PHE A 662 10.29 -7.68 1.83
CA PHE A 662 11.17 -6.92 0.96
C PHE A 662 10.65 -5.54 0.56
N TRP A 663 9.39 -5.26 0.85
CA TRP A 663 8.74 -3.99 0.54
C TRP A 663 8.39 -3.23 1.82
N GLY A 664 8.64 -1.92 1.89
CA GLY A 664 8.26 -1.11 3.04
C GLY A 664 6.85 -0.50 2.93
N GLY A 665 6.02 -0.99 2.01
CA GLY A 665 4.71 -0.41 1.72
C GLY A 665 4.78 0.86 0.86
N VAL A 666 3.62 1.52 0.71
CA VAL A 666 3.49 2.76 -0.07
C VAL A 666 4.24 3.92 0.59
N THR A 667 4.18 4.01 1.92
CA THR A 667 4.89 5.03 2.72
C THR A 667 6.05 4.39 3.49
N GLN A 668 7.07 3.96 2.75
CA GLN A 668 8.26 3.32 3.32
C GLN A 668 9.14 4.32 4.09
N LEU A 669 9.54 3.92 5.29
CA LEU A 669 10.56 4.57 6.11
C LEU A 669 11.90 3.85 5.99
N ALA A 670 12.97 4.49 6.48
CA ALA A 670 14.32 3.97 6.36
C ALA A 670 14.57 2.70 7.19
N LYS A 671 13.92 2.58 8.36
CA LYS A 671 14.13 1.51 9.35
C LYS A 671 12.91 1.35 10.26
N GLU A 672 12.81 0.19 10.90
CA GLU A 672 11.71 -0.16 11.81
C GLU A 672 11.51 0.88 12.92
N GLU A 673 12.60 1.41 13.49
CA GLU A 673 12.52 2.30 14.65
C GLU A 673 11.88 3.66 14.34
N ASP A 674 11.75 4.03 13.05
CA ASP A 674 11.13 5.27 12.62
C ASP A 674 9.60 5.16 12.49
N ARG A 675 9.04 3.94 12.48
CA ARG A 675 7.59 3.71 12.34
C ARG A 675 6.80 4.25 13.53
N GLY A 676 7.31 4.08 14.75
CA GLY A 676 6.68 4.59 15.98
C GLY A 676 6.51 6.11 15.98
N PRO A 677 7.60 6.90 15.76
CA PRO A 677 7.52 8.34 15.59
C PRO A 677 6.59 8.80 14.46
N ALA A 678 6.60 8.13 13.31
CA ALA A 678 5.71 8.46 12.19
C ALA A 678 4.22 8.24 12.55
N TYR A 679 3.90 7.11 13.19
CA TYR A 679 2.55 6.82 13.69
C TYR A 679 2.07 7.89 14.68
N ALA A 680 2.92 8.24 15.65
CA ALA A 680 2.61 9.28 16.64
C ALA A 680 2.37 10.66 16.00
N ASN A 681 3.18 11.03 14.99
CA ASN A 681 2.98 12.26 14.23
C ASN A 681 1.66 12.23 13.47
N PHE A 682 1.35 11.15 12.76
CA PHE A 682 0.13 11.02 11.98
C PHE A 682 -1.12 11.19 12.86
N LEU A 683 -1.18 10.50 14.00
CA LEU A 683 -2.30 10.63 14.96
C LEU A 683 -2.43 12.06 15.51
N LYS A 684 -1.31 12.70 15.84
CA LYS A 684 -1.30 14.08 16.31
C LYS A 684 -1.84 15.05 15.26
N GLN A 685 -1.42 14.90 14.00
CA GLN A 685 -1.90 15.74 12.90
C GLN A 685 -3.35 15.43 12.52
N ALA A 686 -3.77 14.17 12.66
CA ALA A 686 -5.16 13.80 12.45
C ALA A 686 -6.06 14.43 13.53
N LEU A 687 -5.68 14.30 14.81
CA LEU A 687 -6.46 14.88 15.91
C LEU A 687 -6.50 16.41 15.85
N SER A 688 -5.46 17.09 15.34
CA SER A 688 -5.46 18.55 15.23
C SER A 688 -6.49 19.08 14.21
N GLU A 689 -6.94 18.25 13.28
CA GLU A 689 -8.01 18.60 12.33
C GLU A 689 -9.40 18.37 12.94
N PRO A 690 -10.24 19.40 13.10
CA PRO A 690 -11.56 19.26 13.73
C PRO A 690 -12.56 18.39 12.97
N SER A 691 -12.36 18.18 11.65
CA SER A 691 -13.24 17.31 10.86
C SER A 691 -12.91 15.84 10.98
N ILE A 692 -11.69 15.46 11.38
CA ILE A 692 -11.31 14.04 11.46
C ILE A 692 -11.89 13.42 12.73
N VAL A 693 -12.60 12.31 12.57
CA VAL A 693 -13.26 11.54 13.65
C VAL A 693 -12.61 10.18 13.93
N GLY A 694 -11.55 9.84 13.21
CA GLY A 694 -10.82 8.60 13.40
C GLY A 694 -9.74 8.35 12.35
N VAL A 695 -8.89 7.37 12.65
CA VAL A 695 -7.84 6.86 11.75
C VAL A 695 -7.73 5.34 11.90
N HIS A 696 -7.64 4.62 10.77
CA HIS A 696 -7.55 3.16 10.73
C HIS A 696 -6.23 2.73 10.09
N TRP A 697 -5.45 1.92 10.82
CA TRP A 697 -4.17 1.39 10.39
C TRP A 697 -4.34 0.26 9.36
N PHE A 698 -3.55 0.29 8.28
CA PHE A 698 -3.46 -0.83 7.32
C PHE A 698 -2.07 -1.49 7.43
N GLN A 699 -1.87 -2.57 8.17
CA GLN A 699 -2.89 -3.52 8.63
C GLN A 699 -2.41 -4.38 9.82
N TYR A 700 -3.20 -5.38 10.24
CA TYR A 700 -2.85 -6.21 11.40
C TYR A 700 -1.57 -7.02 11.22
N LEU A 701 -1.48 -7.79 10.13
CA LEU A 701 -0.35 -8.68 9.85
C LEU A 701 0.61 -8.10 8.81
N ASP A 702 1.90 -8.38 8.98
CA ASP A 702 2.86 -8.34 7.88
C ASP A 702 2.44 -9.29 6.77
N GLN A 703 2.81 -8.96 5.54
CA GLN A 703 2.52 -9.78 4.38
C GLN A 703 3.59 -10.87 4.17
N PRO A 704 3.27 -11.97 3.48
CA PRO A 704 4.23 -13.04 3.23
C PRO A 704 5.38 -12.52 2.35
N VAL A 705 6.60 -12.98 2.66
CA VAL A 705 7.85 -12.58 1.97
C VAL A 705 7.76 -12.75 0.45
N THR A 706 7.02 -13.76 -0.02
CA THR A 706 6.83 -14.10 -1.43
C THR A 706 5.54 -13.57 -2.04
N GLY A 707 4.87 -12.63 -1.38
CA GLY A 707 3.69 -11.94 -1.93
C GLY A 707 2.38 -12.62 -1.60
N ARG A 708 1.40 -11.86 -1.10
CA ARG A 708 0.06 -12.35 -0.80
C ARG A 708 -0.68 -12.75 -2.08
N LEU A 709 -1.68 -13.63 -1.95
CA LEU A 709 -2.45 -14.14 -3.10
C LEU A 709 -3.08 -13.03 -3.95
N LEU A 710 -3.58 -11.97 -3.31
CA LEU A 710 -4.36 -10.92 -3.95
C LEU A 710 -3.61 -10.20 -5.07
N ASP A 711 -2.39 -9.72 -4.78
CA ASP A 711 -1.65 -8.79 -5.66
C ASP A 711 -0.13 -8.96 -5.63
N GLY A 712 0.38 -9.94 -4.86
CA GLY A 712 1.82 -10.16 -4.68
C GLY A 712 2.48 -9.16 -3.73
N GLU A 713 1.73 -8.32 -3.01
CA GLU A 713 2.31 -7.47 -1.97
C GLU A 713 3.01 -8.29 -0.88
N ASN A 714 4.25 -7.91 -0.57
CA ASN A 714 5.14 -8.59 0.36
C ASN A 714 5.82 -7.59 1.32
N GLY A 715 4.99 -6.75 1.93
CA GLY A 715 5.44 -5.64 2.75
C GLY A 715 5.52 -5.91 4.25
N HIS A 716 6.46 -5.20 4.89
CA HIS A 716 6.59 -5.12 6.33
C HIS A 716 5.99 -3.81 6.82
N PHE A 717 4.75 -3.89 7.31
CA PHE A 717 3.99 -2.78 7.88
C PHE A 717 2.87 -3.28 8.81
N GLY A 718 2.88 -4.56 9.19
CA GLY A 718 1.97 -5.12 10.17
C GLY A 718 2.27 -4.66 11.59
N LEU A 719 1.29 -4.82 12.48
CA LEU A 719 1.51 -4.78 13.93
C LEU A 719 2.16 -6.09 14.41
N VAL A 720 1.88 -7.17 13.71
CA VAL A 720 2.28 -8.55 14.03
C VAL A 720 2.97 -9.18 12.82
N GLY A 721 4.07 -9.88 13.05
CA GLY A 721 4.80 -10.61 12.02
C GLY A 721 4.12 -11.92 11.61
N ILE A 722 4.65 -12.59 10.58
CA ILE A 722 4.16 -13.89 10.09
C ILE A 722 4.15 -15.00 11.18
N THR A 723 4.93 -14.83 12.24
CA THR A 723 5.04 -15.74 13.39
C THR A 723 4.02 -15.49 14.49
N ASP A 724 3.01 -14.64 14.26
CA ASP A 724 2.04 -14.21 15.28
C ASP A 724 2.69 -13.50 16.49
N LEU A 725 3.87 -12.91 16.31
CA LEU A 725 4.54 -12.11 17.34
C LEU A 725 4.44 -10.62 17.00
N PRO A 726 4.11 -9.74 17.98
CA PRO A 726 4.07 -8.31 17.76
C PRO A 726 5.48 -7.73 17.53
N PHE A 727 5.57 -6.70 16.70
CA PHE A 727 6.77 -5.85 16.62
C PHE A 727 6.82 -4.95 17.86
N GLN A 728 7.46 -5.44 18.92
CA GLN A 728 7.29 -4.93 20.28
C GLN A 728 7.55 -3.43 20.42
N GLY A 729 8.67 -2.93 19.87
CA GLY A 729 9.01 -1.50 19.95
C GLY A 729 7.99 -0.61 19.22
N PHE A 730 7.45 -1.09 18.11
CA PHE A 730 6.40 -0.39 17.37
C PHE A 730 5.07 -0.42 18.13
N VAL A 731 4.64 -1.59 18.62
CA VAL A 731 3.39 -1.75 19.38
C VAL A 731 3.36 -0.92 20.66
N GLU A 732 4.47 -0.79 21.38
CA GLU A 732 4.57 0.10 22.54
C GLU A 732 4.36 1.59 22.15
N SER A 733 4.93 1.99 21.02
CA SER A 733 4.75 3.34 20.47
C SER A 733 3.32 3.60 20.00
N VAL A 734 2.69 2.61 19.37
CA VAL A 734 1.27 2.63 18.99
C VAL A 734 0.39 2.78 20.23
N ARG A 735 0.58 1.93 21.25
CA ARG A 735 -0.15 2.02 22.51
C ARG A 735 -0.06 3.40 23.14
N LYS A 736 1.15 3.93 23.27
CA LYS A 736 1.39 5.26 23.85
C LYS A 736 0.66 6.34 23.06
N SER A 737 0.70 6.28 21.73
CA SER A 737 0.08 7.28 20.85
C SER A 737 -1.44 7.21 20.87
N ASN A 738 -2.02 6.01 20.90
CA ASN A 738 -3.46 5.79 21.02
C ASN A 738 -4.01 6.36 22.34
N LEU A 739 -3.37 6.02 23.46
CA LEU A 739 -3.77 6.54 24.77
C LEU A 739 -3.66 8.07 24.84
N ALA A 740 -2.59 8.65 24.32
CA ALA A 740 -2.40 10.10 24.28
C ALA A 740 -3.48 10.80 23.42
N THR A 741 -3.88 10.18 22.31
CA THR A 741 -4.95 10.68 21.43
C THR A 741 -6.29 10.72 22.16
N VAL A 742 -6.66 9.61 22.81
CA VAL A 742 -7.90 9.51 23.59
C VAL A 742 -7.89 10.49 24.77
N GLU A 743 -6.77 10.63 25.48
CA GLU A 743 -6.62 11.60 26.57
C GLU A 743 -6.77 13.05 26.08
N GLN A 744 -6.14 13.40 24.96
CA GLN A 744 -6.20 14.74 24.38
C GLN A 744 -7.62 15.07 23.90
N LEU A 745 -8.32 14.12 23.28
CA LEU A 745 -9.72 14.27 22.91
C LEU A 745 -10.60 14.55 24.15
N GLY A 746 -10.36 13.82 25.26
CA GLY A 746 -11.07 14.06 26.52
C GLY A 746 -10.86 15.47 27.06
N LYS A 747 -9.62 16.00 27.00
CA LYS A 747 -9.33 17.39 27.39
C LYS A 747 -10.05 18.41 26.50
N GLU A 748 -10.18 18.13 25.21
CA GLU A 748 -10.93 18.99 24.28
C GLU A 748 -12.43 18.95 24.57
N ALA A 749 -12.99 17.77 24.83
CA ALA A 749 -14.40 17.58 25.18
C ALA A 749 -14.78 18.26 26.51
N GLU A 750 -13.92 18.19 27.54
CA GLU A 750 -14.11 18.88 28.81
C GLU A 750 -14.08 20.41 28.66
N LYS A 751 -13.14 20.94 27.84
CA LYS A 751 -13.07 22.37 27.55
C LYS A 751 -14.31 22.87 26.81
N ALA A 752 -14.79 22.11 25.83
CA ALA A 752 -16.02 22.39 25.10
C ALA A 752 -17.23 22.44 26.04
N ALA A 753 -17.37 21.44 26.93
CA ALA A 753 -18.42 21.40 27.94
C ALA A 753 -18.40 22.64 28.86
N ALA A 754 -17.23 23.00 29.40
CA ALA A 754 -17.09 24.16 30.27
C ALA A 754 -17.40 25.49 29.56
N ALA A 755 -17.09 25.60 28.26
CA ALA A 755 -17.42 26.76 27.46
C ALA A 755 -18.94 26.88 27.22
N ALA A 756 -19.61 25.75 26.95
CA ALA A 756 -21.06 25.69 26.77
C ALA A 756 -21.82 26.04 28.07
N ASP A 757 -21.40 25.51 29.21
CA ASP A 757 -21.98 25.81 30.52
C ASP A 757 -21.85 27.31 30.87
N LYS A 758 -20.68 27.89 30.58
CA LYS A 758 -20.46 29.32 30.77
C LYS A 758 -21.37 30.16 29.87
N ALA A 759 -21.52 29.80 28.60
CA ALA A 759 -22.40 30.51 27.67
C ALA A 759 -23.88 30.42 28.09
N ALA A 760 -24.32 29.26 28.61
CA ALA A 760 -25.66 29.08 29.15
C ALA A 760 -25.90 29.94 30.41
N HIS A 761 -24.92 29.96 31.34
CA HIS A 761 -24.98 30.81 32.52
C HIS A 761 -24.98 32.31 32.20
N ASP A 762 -24.19 32.75 31.23
CA ASP A 762 -24.16 34.15 30.79
C ASP A 762 -25.49 34.55 30.12
N ALA A 763 -26.13 33.64 29.36
CA ALA A 763 -27.45 33.86 28.77
C ALA A 763 -28.57 33.92 29.82
N GLU A 764 -28.51 33.10 30.88
CA GLU A 764 -29.45 33.19 32.02
C GLU A 764 -29.21 34.42 32.90
N GLY A 765 -27.95 34.83 33.10
CA GLY A 765 -27.56 36.04 33.80
C GLY A 765 -28.04 37.31 33.09
N GLY A 766 -27.96 37.34 31.75
CA GLY A 766 -28.52 38.40 30.92
C GLY A 766 -30.04 38.51 31.01
N ARG A 767 -30.77 37.39 31.03
CA ARG A 767 -32.24 37.38 31.21
C ARG A 767 -32.69 37.86 32.59
N LYS A 768 -31.90 37.60 33.65
CA LYS A 768 -32.20 38.14 34.99
C LYS A 768 -31.92 39.63 35.12
N ALA A 769 -31.00 40.18 34.33
CA ALA A 769 -30.72 41.62 34.31
C ALA A 769 -31.82 42.43 33.58
N GLU A 770 -32.49 41.85 32.56
CA GLU A 770 -33.60 42.51 31.86
C GLU A 770 -34.94 42.47 32.61
N ALA A 771 -35.17 41.46 33.47
CA ALA A 771 -36.37 41.38 34.29
C ALA A 771 -36.42 42.38 35.48
N GLY A 772 -35.34 43.13 35.72
CA GLY A 772 -35.21 44.12 36.80
C GLY A 772 -35.69 45.54 36.47
N LYS A 773 -36.13 45.82 35.24
CA LYS A 773 -36.64 47.15 34.84
C LYS A 773 -38.12 47.09 34.43
N GLY A 774 -38.99 47.00 35.44
CA GLY A 774 -40.43 47.32 35.36
C GLY A 774 -40.74 48.68 36.01
N PRO A 775 -41.89 49.31 35.70
CA PRO A 775 -41.97 50.73 35.35
C PRO A 775 -42.05 51.70 36.56
N GLY A 776 -41.36 52.83 36.43
CA GLY A 776 -41.41 53.93 37.39
C GLY A 776 -42.80 54.58 37.46
N LYS A 777 -43.38 54.59 38.66
CA LYS A 777 -44.54 55.43 39.02
C LYS A 777 -44.10 56.89 39.13
N GLY A 778 -44.84 57.77 38.45
CA GLY A 778 -44.70 59.21 38.57
C GLY A 778 -45.34 59.78 39.84
N ALA A 779 -44.79 60.92 40.28
CA ALA A 779 -45.37 62.04 41.04
C ALA A 779 -44.18 62.80 41.66
N GLY A 780 -44.00 64.11 41.58
CA GLY A 780 -44.77 65.19 41.00
C GLY A 780 -43.89 66.45 40.99
N GLY A 781 -44.27 67.44 40.17
CA GLY A 781 -43.56 68.72 40.09
C GLY A 781 -44.55 69.86 39.90
N HIS A 782 -44.57 70.78 40.87
CA HIS A 782 -44.94 72.21 40.82
C HIS A 782 -44.59 72.75 42.21
N SER A 783 -43.97 73.91 42.44
CA SER A 783 -43.77 75.20 41.76
C SER A 783 -42.53 75.87 42.41
N GLY A 784 -41.87 76.93 41.97
CA GLY A 784 -42.08 77.98 40.97
C GLY A 784 -41.20 79.20 41.35
N ASN A 785 -41.07 80.14 40.40
CA ASN A 785 -40.61 81.55 40.48
C ASN A 785 -39.25 81.89 39.87
N GLY A 786 -39.26 82.93 39.04
CA GLY A 786 -38.15 83.87 38.92
C GLY A 786 -37.76 84.23 37.49
N HIS A 787 -38.45 85.26 36.97
CA HIS A 787 -38.11 86.23 35.91
C HIS A 787 -37.48 85.78 34.59
#